data_AF-A0A2V8LD51-F1
#
_entry.id   AF-A0A2V8LD51-F1
#
_cell.length_a   1.000
_cell.length_b   1.000
_cell.length_c   1.000
_cell.angle_alpha   90.00
_cell.angle_beta   90.00
_cell.angle_gamma   90.00
#
_symmetry.space_group_name_H-M   'P 1'
#
loop_
_entity.id
_entity.type
_entity.pdbx_description
1 polymer ?
#
loop_
_entity_poly.entity_id
_entity_poly.type
_entity_poly.pdbx_seq_one_letter_code
_entity_poly.pdbx_strand_id
1 'polypeptide(L)'
;MGLRIEKPMSRTTQTKTKGWRALTAMIMALSLVAGIVIAEGAKAETIKVRRADNALVKYATDLTAAAEQGKFNSIEEKAVETDRAIQILAGENKNNPVVISDSQAVRDIVAVGVARRIARDEVPEALSGKHLFKLNLETLFHDSRNAQQLNSNLSEIISVLAQFDNKAILLIDPIQALIGPEGAFDGAASALIRDAIKSGNVQCFGASSDVAFQKNVAGEESLAPLFTAIQADQVSNSDSGDTAKANERTNKEEFVGDNVSPDMRELVESSNAPARVKAILQVNDANSAALRETLSQLGIHIEAQLPRFGAMAVDMPTKAIENLAATGNANYLSLDRQVSGLGHIEQTTGDDAMLAQTGNASLDGSSIGVVVMDSGISTKQKSVAGRIVYSRDFTGEGTVEDPYGHGTFVASMIVAKHGSYGGIAPGANLVNFRVLNSQGQGSVSALLTALDAVMANRTAYNIRVVNMSLGMSAVDSYRNDPICRAVRRLVDAGIVVVAAAGNDGKDALHPKVFGRIHSPGNEPSAITVGAANTFGSDGRNDDVVTSFSSRGPTRSYWKDRAGVKHYDNLIKPDLVAPGNKIIGAASPNNELLSENPDLCVDKNTANGKGNMRLSGTSVSAPIVAGSVAVLLEANPRLTPNMIKMILMYTAQSLNGFNMLEQGAGELNVEGAVRLAKLVRADLLSAKVGAPLLAGATPTAQTTIAGQTFTWSQGLLFDHGWGSGSELITKYQAIYGLGVLICDGVLITDGVLIGDATKLTRGVLISDSILRSNGITMSDGVLIGEGTVMADGTVMADGTVMADGTVMADGTVMADGTVMADGTVMADSALRGENTSCMGLE
;
A
#
# COMPACT_ATOMS: atom_id res chain seq x y z
N MET A 1 -65.16 -1.12 -54.02
CA MET A 1 -65.13 0.36 -54.10
C MET A 1 -63.71 0.73 -54.53
N GLY A 2 -63.39 0.93 -55.81
CA GLY A 2 -63.76 2.10 -56.64
C GLY A 2 -62.96 3.32 -56.15
N LEU A 3 -62.16 4.07 -56.90
CA LEU A 3 -61.89 4.19 -58.35
C LEU A 3 -60.89 5.36 -58.53
N ARG A 4 -59.95 5.30 -59.49
CA ARG A 4 -59.52 6.37 -60.46
C ARG A 4 -58.08 6.10 -60.97
N ILE A 5 -57.80 5.85 -62.27
CA ILE A 5 -57.96 6.66 -63.52
C ILE A 5 -57.00 7.88 -63.47
N GLU A 6 -56.09 8.21 -64.41
CA GLU A 6 -55.75 7.77 -65.78
C GLU A 6 -54.35 8.28 -66.20
N LYS A 7 -53.89 7.76 -67.35
CA LYS A 7 -52.70 7.98 -68.25
C LYS A 7 -52.70 9.36 -68.97
N PRO A 8 -51.92 9.68 -70.05
CA PRO A 8 -50.76 9.03 -70.76
C PRO A 8 -49.65 10.00 -71.32
N MET A 9 -48.55 9.46 -71.90
CA MET A 9 -47.95 9.87 -73.21
C MET A 9 -46.76 8.94 -73.57
N SER A 10 -46.88 8.05 -74.56
CA SER A 10 -46.51 8.12 -75.99
C SER A 10 -45.08 7.63 -76.33
N ARG A 11 -45.02 6.61 -77.21
CA ARG A 11 -43.85 5.89 -77.74
C ARG A 11 -43.23 6.59 -78.95
N THR A 12 -41.93 6.37 -79.16
CA THR A 12 -41.35 6.17 -80.50
C THR A 12 -40.22 5.13 -80.50
N THR A 13 -40.14 4.39 -81.58
CA THR A 13 -39.48 3.10 -81.90
C THR A 13 -37.98 3.20 -82.23
N GLN A 14 -37.20 2.12 -82.00
CA GLN A 14 -35.98 1.80 -82.77
C GLN A 14 -35.65 0.28 -82.81
N THR A 15 -34.95 -0.09 -83.88
CA THR A 15 -34.76 -1.41 -84.54
C THR A 15 -33.63 -2.31 -83.98
N LYS A 16 -33.77 -3.63 -84.20
CA LYS A 16 -32.87 -4.75 -83.80
C LYS A 16 -31.57 -4.86 -84.62
N THR A 17 -30.48 -5.39 -84.02
CA THR A 17 -29.52 -6.29 -84.74
C THR A 17 -28.76 -7.28 -83.83
N LYS A 18 -28.40 -8.42 -84.44
CA LYS A 18 -27.97 -9.73 -83.93
C LYS A 18 -26.52 -9.85 -83.38
N GLY A 19 -25.82 -8.77 -83.05
CA GLY A 19 -24.42 -8.83 -82.55
C GLY A 19 -24.26 -9.27 -81.09
N TRP A 20 -25.37 -9.36 -80.33
CA TRP A 20 -25.29 -9.38 -78.88
C TRP A 20 -24.94 -10.75 -78.28
N ARG A 21 -25.29 -11.86 -78.94
CA ARG A 21 -25.16 -13.21 -78.34
C ARG A 21 -23.73 -13.74 -78.29
N ALA A 22 -22.88 -13.39 -79.25
CA ALA A 22 -21.46 -13.78 -79.23
C ALA A 22 -20.65 -12.92 -78.24
N LEU A 23 -21.00 -11.63 -78.12
CA LEU A 23 -20.39 -10.71 -77.16
C LEU A 23 -20.73 -11.11 -75.71
N THR A 24 -21.97 -11.54 -75.43
CA THR A 24 -22.37 -11.98 -74.08
C THR A 24 -21.66 -13.26 -73.62
N ALA A 25 -21.35 -14.20 -74.53
CA ALA A 25 -20.64 -15.42 -74.16
C ALA A 25 -19.15 -15.16 -73.87
N MET A 26 -18.51 -14.27 -74.64
CA MET A 26 -17.11 -13.89 -74.42
C MET A 26 -16.96 -13.02 -73.16
N ILE A 27 -17.93 -12.16 -72.85
CA ILE A 27 -17.98 -11.38 -71.60
C ILE A 27 -18.17 -12.29 -70.39
N MET A 28 -19.01 -13.34 -70.47
CA MET A 28 -19.18 -14.30 -69.36
C MET A 28 -17.94 -15.15 -69.11
N ALA A 29 -17.20 -15.53 -70.15
CA ALA A 29 -15.94 -16.27 -70.00
C ALA A 29 -14.82 -15.37 -69.43
N LEU A 30 -14.73 -14.11 -69.88
CA LEU A 30 -13.79 -13.13 -69.30
C LEU A 30 -14.17 -12.77 -67.85
N SER A 31 -15.46 -12.70 -67.51
CA SER A 31 -15.88 -12.42 -66.13
C SER A 31 -15.67 -13.59 -65.19
N LEU A 32 -15.66 -14.84 -65.69
CA LEU A 32 -15.35 -16.01 -64.86
C LEU A 32 -13.86 -16.10 -64.54
N VAL A 33 -12.99 -15.82 -65.53
CA VAL A 33 -11.52 -15.83 -65.33
C VAL A 33 -11.07 -14.59 -64.54
N ALA A 34 -11.62 -13.41 -64.82
CA ALA A 34 -11.41 -12.22 -63.98
C ALA A 34 -12.00 -12.43 -62.58
N GLY A 35 -13.15 -13.08 -62.45
CA GLY A 35 -13.77 -13.40 -61.16
C GLY A 35 -12.93 -14.36 -60.31
N ILE A 36 -12.20 -15.31 -60.91
CA ILE A 36 -11.29 -16.22 -60.19
C ILE A 36 -9.99 -15.51 -59.80
N VAL A 37 -9.40 -14.70 -60.70
CA VAL A 37 -8.18 -13.92 -60.39
C VAL A 37 -8.45 -12.80 -59.39
N ILE A 38 -9.63 -12.15 -59.47
CA ILE A 38 -10.08 -11.14 -58.49
C ILE A 38 -10.52 -11.82 -57.18
N ALA A 39 -11.10 -13.03 -57.21
CA ALA A 39 -11.42 -13.75 -55.97
C ALA A 39 -10.18 -14.34 -55.29
N GLU A 40 -9.13 -14.72 -56.02
CA GLU A 40 -7.85 -15.14 -55.44
C GLU A 40 -7.02 -13.95 -54.97
N GLY A 41 -7.01 -12.83 -55.71
CA GLY A 41 -6.41 -11.57 -55.30
C GLY A 41 -7.12 -10.95 -54.09
N ALA A 42 -8.46 -10.90 -54.11
CA ALA A 42 -9.27 -10.45 -52.99
C ALA A 42 -9.22 -11.45 -51.84
N LYS A 43 -9.16 -12.78 -52.04
CA LYS A 43 -8.89 -13.72 -50.93
C LYS A 43 -7.48 -13.54 -50.39
N ALA A 44 -6.46 -13.29 -51.21
CA ALA A 44 -5.10 -13.05 -50.74
C ALA A 44 -4.98 -11.72 -49.98
N GLU A 45 -5.66 -10.66 -50.42
CA GLU A 45 -5.78 -9.39 -49.69
C GLU A 45 -6.64 -9.54 -48.43
N THR A 46 -7.80 -10.20 -48.49
CA THR A 46 -8.67 -10.43 -47.32
C THR A 46 -8.00 -11.37 -46.31
N ILE A 47 -7.18 -12.33 -46.74
CA ILE A 47 -6.37 -13.19 -45.87
C ILE A 47 -5.18 -12.43 -45.29
N LYS A 48 -4.53 -11.54 -46.06
CA LYS A 48 -3.48 -10.64 -45.53
C LYS A 48 -4.06 -9.68 -44.50
N VAL A 49 -5.16 -8.99 -44.80
CA VAL A 49 -5.87 -8.07 -43.89
C VAL A 49 -6.39 -8.81 -42.66
N ARG A 50 -7.00 -10.01 -42.79
CA ARG A 50 -7.40 -10.83 -41.63
C ARG A 50 -6.22 -11.38 -40.80
N ARG A 51 -5.05 -11.64 -41.40
CA ARG A 51 -3.83 -12.00 -40.66
C ARG A 51 -3.26 -10.80 -39.91
N ALA A 52 -3.27 -9.65 -40.57
CA ALA A 52 -2.76 -8.38 -40.07
C ALA A 52 -3.61 -7.85 -38.89
N ASP A 53 -4.95 -7.90 -38.98
CA ASP A 53 -5.85 -7.60 -37.85
C ASP A 53 -5.63 -8.55 -36.66
N ASN A 54 -5.39 -9.84 -36.92
CA ASN A 54 -5.06 -10.81 -35.88
C ASN A 54 -3.68 -10.55 -35.25
N ALA A 55 -2.73 -9.97 -35.98
CA ALA A 55 -1.39 -9.65 -35.45
C ALA A 55 -1.44 -8.48 -34.47
N LEU A 56 -2.20 -7.42 -34.75
CA LEU A 56 -2.34 -6.30 -33.80
C LEU A 56 -3.10 -6.72 -32.53
N VAL A 57 -4.17 -7.51 -32.67
CA VAL A 57 -4.90 -8.08 -31.51
C VAL A 57 -4.02 -9.00 -30.67
N LYS A 58 -3.07 -9.70 -31.31
CA LYS A 58 -2.17 -10.65 -30.63
C LYS A 58 -1.00 -9.96 -29.94
N TYR A 59 -0.39 -8.95 -30.57
CA TYR A 59 0.86 -8.34 -30.10
C TYR A 59 0.69 -6.95 -29.49
N ALA A 60 -0.50 -6.34 -29.51
CA ALA A 60 -0.73 -5.05 -28.90
C ALA A 60 -2.06 -4.98 -28.13
N THR A 61 -2.12 -4.11 -27.12
CA THR A 61 -3.31 -3.81 -26.33
C THR A 61 -3.72 -2.36 -26.57
N ASP A 62 -4.98 -2.13 -26.97
CA ASP A 62 -5.53 -0.78 -27.12
C ASP A 62 -5.87 -0.18 -25.74
N LEU A 63 -5.04 0.77 -25.31
CA LEU A 63 -5.24 1.48 -24.04
C LEU A 63 -6.36 2.52 -24.14
N THR A 64 -6.59 3.12 -25.32
CA THR A 64 -7.68 4.08 -25.54
C THR A 64 -9.03 3.39 -25.41
N ALA A 65 -9.22 2.25 -26.08
CA ALA A 65 -10.46 1.45 -25.95
C ALA A 65 -10.69 0.94 -24.52
N ALA A 66 -9.61 0.59 -23.80
CA ALA A 66 -9.70 0.23 -22.39
C ALA A 66 -10.10 1.42 -21.49
N ALA A 67 -9.65 2.64 -21.83
CA ALA A 67 -10.04 3.86 -21.14
C ALA A 67 -11.51 4.23 -21.38
N GLU A 68 -12.00 4.09 -22.61
CA GLU A 68 -13.43 4.29 -22.97
C GLU A 68 -14.35 3.36 -22.17
N GLN A 69 -13.91 2.14 -21.89
CA GLN A 69 -14.61 1.16 -21.05
C GLN A 69 -14.54 1.47 -19.54
N GLY A 70 -13.89 2.58 -19.16
CA GLY A 70 -13.77 3.03 -17.77
C GLY A 70 -12.78 2.23 -16.91
N LYS A 71 -11.93 1.37 -17.50
CA LYS A 71 -10.99 0.51 -16.76
C LYS A 71 -9.94 1.28 -15.96
N PHE A 72 -9.71 2.56 -16.29
CA PHE A 72 -8.66 3.39 -15.70
C PHE A 72 -9.19 4.58 -14.88
N ASN A 73 -10.49 4.62 -14.57
CA ASN A 73 -11.10 5.76 -13.86
C ASN A 73 -10.60 5.94 -12.41
N SER A 74 -10.00 4.91 -11.81
CA SER A 74 -9.46 4.95 -10.44
C SER A 74 -7.95 5.24 -10.38
N ILE A 75 -7.29 5.47 -11.51
CA ILE A 75 -5.84 5.74 -11.56
C ILE A 75 -5.62 7.25 -11.46
N GLU A 76 -4.82 7.69 -10.49
CA GLU A 76 -4.40 9.08 -10.32
C GLU A 76 -3.44 9.46 -11.46
N GLU A 77 -3.73 10.56 -12.15
CA GLU A 77 -3.03 10.96 -13.37
C GLU A 77 -1.89 11.94 -13.06
N LYS A 78 -0.72 11.72 -13.67
CA LYS A 78 0.39 12.69 -13.69
C LYS A 78 0.13 13.77 -14.74
N ALA A 79 -0.65 14.79 -14.38
CA ALA A 79 -1.18 15.78 -15.33
C ALA A 79 -0.08 16.52 -16.11
N VAL A 80 1.00 16.96 -15.45
CA VAL A 80 2.08 17.76 -16.08
C VAL A 80 2.84 16.96 -17.14
N GLU A 81 3.22 15.72 -16.82
CA GLU A 81 3.93 14.84 -17.73
C GLU A 81 3.03 14.35 -18.87
N THR A 82 1.75 14.12 -18.56
CA THR A 82 0.72 13.78 -19.56
C THR A 82 0.50 14.93 -20.54
N ASP A 83 0.41 16.17 -20.05
CA ASP A 83 0.30 17.38 -20.87
C ASP A 83 1.51 17.54 -21.79
N ARG A 84 2.72 17.36 -21.26
CA ARG A 84 3.95 17.40 -22.07
C ARG A 84 3.97 16.32 -23.14
N ALA A 85 3.54 15.10 -22.81
CA ALA A 85 3.48 14.01 -23.78
C ALA A 85 2.49 14.32 -24.91
N ILE A 86 1.32 14.86 -24.57
CA ILE A 86 0.30 15.30 -25.53
C ILE A 86 0.85 16.44 -26.41
N GLN A 87 1.52 17.43 -25.84
CA GLN A 87 2.13 18.54 -26.58
C GLN A 87 3.17 18.05 -27.59
N ILE A 88 4.03 17.11 -27.20
CA ILE A 88 5.04 16.54 -28.09
C ILE A 88 4.38 15.73 -29.21
N LEU A 89 3.38 14.90 -28.90
CA LEU A 89 2.64 14.12 -29.88
C LEU A 89 1.82 14.98 -30.86
N ALA A 90 1.28 16.11 -30.40
CA ALA A 90 0.51 17.04 -31.22
C ALA A 90 1.38 18.03 -32.02
N GLY A 91 2.68 18.09 -31.74
CA GLY A 91 3.59 19.07 -32.35
C GLY A 91 3.83 18.83 -33.85
N GLU A 92 4.01 19.91 -34.61
CA GLU A 92 4.24 19.87 -36.06
C GLU A 92 5.55 19.15 -36.46
N ASN A 93 6.52 19.07 -35.54
CA ASN A 93 7.84 18.49 -35.76
C ASN A 93 7.87 16.94 -35.76
N LYS A 94 6.72 16.25 -35.69
CA LYS A 94 6.61 14.77 -35.66
C LYS A 94 7.57 14.09 -34.67
N ASN A 95 7.80 14.71 -33.52
CA ASN A 95 8.69 14.19 -32.49
C ASN A 95 7.94 13.20 -31.60
N ASN A 96 8.66 12.28 -30.95
CA ASN A 96 8.06 11.17 -30.19
C ASN A 96 8.42 11.32 -28.71
N PRO A 97 7.45 11.34 -27.78
CA PRO A 97 7.76 11.45 -26.36
C PRO A 97 8.38 10.15 -25.85
N VAL A 98 9.37 10.27 -24.96
CA VAL A 98 9.88 9.14 -24.16
C VAL A 98 9.79 9.50 -22.70
N VAL A 99 8.91 8.81 -21.97
CA VAL A 99 8.78 8.99 -20.53
C VAL A 99 9.93 8.27 -19.82
N ILE A 100 10.74 9.05 -19.12
CA ILE A 100 11.89 8.56 -18.35
C ILE A 100 11.49 8.48 -16.88
N SER A 101 11.45 7.27 -16.36
CA SER A 101 11.30 7.01 -14.93
C SER A 101 11.82 5.62 -14.59
N ASP A 102 12.46 5.47 -13.43
CA ASP A 102 12.87 4.16 -12.93
C ASP A 102 11.68 3.31 -12.47
N SER A 103 10.52 3.94 -12.19
CA SER A 103 9.28 3.25 -11.82
C SER A 103 8.41 2.93 -13.03
N GLN A 104 8.21 1.63 -13.32
CA GLN A 104 7.30 1.19 -14.38
C GLN A 104 5.86 1.67 -14.13
N ALA A 105 5.43 1.73 -12.86
CA ALA A 105 4.11 2.22 -12.50
C ALA A 105 3.92 3.69 -12.92
N VAL A 106 4.95 4.53 -12.76
CA VAL A 106 4.93 5.94 -13.17
C VAL A 106 4.84 6.06 -14.69
N ARG A 107 5.61 5.28 -15.44
CA ARG A 107 5.56 5.26 -16.91
C ARG A 107 4.18 4.83 -17.44
N ASP A 108 3.60 3.81 -16.82
CA ASP A 108 2.25 3.34 -17.14
C ASP A 108 1.18 4.38 -16.82
N ILE A 109 1.29 5.09 -15.69
CA ILE A 109 0.35 6.16 -15.32
C ILE A 109 0.32 7.27 -16.38
N VAL A 110 1.49 7.72 -16.87
CA VAL A 110 1.54 8.78 -17.91
C VAL A 110 0.94 8.27 -19.23
N ALA A 111 1.28 7.05 -19.64
CA ALA A 111 0.71 6.45 -20.86
C ALA A 111 -0.82 6.28 -20.77
N VAL A 112 -1.32 5.84 -19.62
CA VAL A 112 -2.76 5.72 -19.34
C VAL A 112 -3.43 7.09 -19.30
N GLY A 113 -2.78 8.12 -18.75
CA GLY A 113 -3.24 9.51 -18.78
C GLY A 113 -3.48 9.99 -20.22
N VAL A 114 -2.51 9.77 -21.11
CA VAL A 114 -2.65 10.11 -22.54
C VAL A 114 -3.82 9.35 -23.18
N ALA A 115 -3.92 8.03 -22.96
CA ALA A 115 -5.01 7.23 -23.50
C ALA A 115 -6.39 7.71 -23.02
N ARG A 116 -6.52 8.08 -21.73
CA ARG A 116 -7.77 8.59 -21.15
C ARG A 116 -8.18 9.92 -21.76
N ARG A 117 -7.24 10.85 -21.96
CA ARG A 117 -7.54 12.14 -22.57
C ARG A 117 -7.91 12.01 -24.04
N ILE A 118 -7.26 11.12 -24.78
CA ILE A 118 -7.67 10.82 -26.16
C ILE A 118 -9.09 10.22 -26.19
N ALA A 119 -9.39 9.27 -25.30
CA ALA A 119 -10.72 8.64 -25.20
C ALA A 119 -11.86 9.62 -24.83
N ARG A 120 -11.53 10.71 -24.11
CA ARG A 120 -12.48 11.75 -23.70
C ARG A 120 -12.53 12.94 -24.66
N ASP A 121 -11.75 12.90 -25.73
CA ASP A 121 -11.55 14.03 -26.65
C ASP A 121 -11.01 15.30 -25.95
N GLU A 122 -10.25 15.13 -24.87
CA GLU A 122 -9.56 16.17 -24.09
C GLU A 122 -8.14 16.42 -24.62
N VAL A 123 -7.96 16.34 -25.95
CA VAL A 123 -6.66 16.50 -26.65
C VAL A 123 -6.81 17.44 -27.85
N PRO A 124 -5.71 18.06 -28.35
CA PRO A 124 -5.76 18.88 -29.56
C PRO A 124 -6.31 18.09 -30.77
N GLU A 125 -6.88 18.81 -31.76
CA GLU A 125 -7.50 18.22 -32.97
C GLU A 125 -6.56 17.22 -33.70
N ALA A 126 -5.25 17.47 -33.66
CA ALA A 126 -4.24 16.58 -34.24
C ALA A 126 -4.21 15.17 -33.62
N LEU A 127 -4.68 14.99 -32.37
CA LEU A 127 -4.72 13.72 -31.63
C LEU A 127 -6.14 13.20 -31.39
N SER A 128 -7.16 13.96 -31.77
CA SER A 128 -8.56 13.53 -31.66
C SER A 128 -8.82 12.29 -32.51
N GLY A 129 -9.50 11.30 -31.91
CA GLY A 129 -9.83 10.03 -32.58
C GLY A 129 -8.62 9.11 -32.87
N LYS A 130 -7.45 9.36 -32.24
CA LYS A 130 -6.32 8.43 -32.29
C LYS A 130 -6.46 7.31 -31.25
N HIS A 131 -5.73 6.22 -31.41
CA HIS A 131 -5.67 5.09 -30.49
C HIS A 131 -4.23 4.83 -30.05
N LEU A 132 -4.03 4.65 -28.73
CA LEU A 132 -2.75 4.32 -28.14
C LEU A 132 -2.64 2.80 -27.92
N PHE A 133 -1.77 2.15 -28.68
CA PHE A 133 -1.55 0.70 -28.64
C PHE A 133 -0.27 0.37 -27.87
N LYS A 134 -0.38 -0.32 -26.72
CA LYS A 134 0.77 -0.85 -25.97
C LYS A 134 1.24 -2.16 -26.59
N LEU A 135 2.49 -2.21 -27.03
CA LEU A 135 3.09 -3.42 -27.57
C LEU A 135 3.38 -4.44 -26.46
N ASN A 136 2.93 -5.67 -26.64
CA ASN A 136 3.22 -6.79 -25.76
C ASN A 136 4.56 -7.44 -26.19
N LEU A 137 5.65 -6.89 -25.66
CA LEU A 137 7.01 -7.33 -25.97
C LEU A 137 7.26 -8.80 -25.60
N GLU A 138 6.65 -9.29 -24.51
CA GLU A 138 6.81 -10.69 -24.08
C GLU A 138 6.28 -11.67 -25.15
N THR A 139 5.07 -11.40 -25.68
CA THR A 139 4.45 -12.24 -26.71
C THR A 139 5.22 -12.13 -28.03
N LEU A 140 5.67 -10.91 -28.37
CA LEU A 140 6.46 -10.67 -29.57
C LEU A 140 7.80 -11.44 -29.55
N PHE A 141 8.51 -11.41 -28.43
CA PHE A 141 9.79 -12.11 -28.28
C PHE A 141 9.63 -13.62 -28.15
N HIS A 142 8.60 -14.10 -27.47
CA HIS A 142 8.29 -15.53 -27.40
C HIS A 142 8.11 -16.15 -28.80
N ASP A 143 7.42 -15.45 -29.70
CA ASP A 143 7.14 -15.94 -31.05
C ASP A 143 8.29 -15.70 -32.05
N SER A 144 9.29 -14.92 -31.66
CA SER A 144 10.42 -14.55 -32.52
C SER A 144 11.68 -15.29 -32.09
N ARG A 145 11.99 -16.42 -32.75
CA ARG A 145 13.19 -17.23 -32.43
C ARG A 145 14.50 -16.64 -32.92
N ASN A 146 14.46 -15.73 -33.89
CA ASN A 146 15.63 -15.08 -34.49
C ASN A 146 15.29 -13.66 -34.99
N ALA A 147 16.32 -12.91 -35.36
CA ALA A 147 16.22 -11.54 -35.89
C ALA A 147 15.26 -11.41 -37.10
N GLN A 148 15.30 -12.39 -38.02
CA GLN A 148 14.45 -12.37 -39.21
C GLN A 148 12.97 -12.51 -38.87
N GLN A 149 12.64 -13.39 -37.92
CA GLN A 149 11.26 -13.58 -37.46
C GLN A 149 10.76 -12.36 -36.69
N LEU A 150 11.60 -11.75 -35.84
CA LEU A 150 11.27 -10.51 -35.14
C LEU A 150 10.95 -9.39 -36.14
N ASN A 151 11.82 -9.18 -37.13
CA ASN A 151 11.61 -8.16 -38.15
C ASN A 151 10.38 -8.43 -39.03
N SER A 152 10.08 -9.70 -39.34
CA SER A 152 8.85 -10.07 -40.04
C SER A 152 7.61 -9.73 -39.22
N ASN A 153 7.58 -10.09 -37.94
CA ASN A 153 6.44 -9.83 -37.04
C ASN A 153 6.25 -8.32 -36.82
N LEU A 154 7.34 -7.58 -36.62
CA LEU A 154 7.30 -6.12 -36.51
C LEU A 154 6.86 -5.44 -37.81
N SER A 155 7.32 -5.91 -38.97
CA SER A 155 6.86 -5.38 -40.26
C SER A 155 5.36 -5.56 -40.44
N GLU A 156 4.81 -6.70 -39.99
CA GLU A 156 3.38 -6.96 -40.04
C GLU A 156 2.62 -5.97 -39.14
N ILE A 157 3.06 -5.77 -37.89
CA ILE A 157 2.45 -4.80 -36.96
C ILE A 157 2.51 -3.38 -37.53
N ILE A 158 3.66 -2.95 -38.06
CA ILE A 158 3.82 -1.62 -38.66
C ILE A 158 2.93 -1.45 -39.90
N SER A 159 2.80 -2.49 -40.73
CA SER A 159 1.93 -2.46 -41.90
C SER A 159 0.45 -2.35 -41.55
N VAL A 160 0.04 -2.87 -40.38
CA VAL A 160 -1.31 -2.71 -39.83
C VAL A 160 -1.50 -1.29 -39.33
N LEU A 161 -0.57 -0.80 -38.50
CA LEU A 161 -0.65 0.56 -37.94
C LEU A 161 -0.69 1.63 -39.04
N ALA A 162 0.03 1.41 -40.15
CA ALA A 162 -0.01 2.30 -41.31
C ALA A 162 -1.39 2.36 -42.00
N GLN A 163 -2.26 1.36 -41.81
CA GLN A 163 -3.63 1.36 -42.36
C GLN A 163 -4.60 2.21 -41.52
N PHE A 164 -4.21 2.64 -40.31
CA PHE A 164 -5.06 3.49 -39.45
C PHE A 164 -5.08 4.96 -39.88
N ASP A 165 -4.65 5.32 -41.10
CA ASP A 165 -4.66 6.71 -41.63
C ASP A 165 -4.11 7.74 -40.61
N ASN A 166 -2.95 7.44 -40.03
CA ASN A 166 -2.29 8.26 -38.99
C ASN A 166 -3.06 8.37 -37.65
N LYS A 167 -4.01 7.48 -37.38
CA LYS A 167 -4.77 7.42 -36.12
C LYS A 167 -4.20 6.47 -35.07
N ALA A 168 -3.02 5.88 -35.28
CA ALA A 168 -2.43 4.96 -34.31
C ALA A 168 -1.13 5.50 -33.72
N ILE A 169 -0.98 5.34 -32.41
CA ILE A 169 0.25 5.64 -31.66
C ILE A 169 0.73 4.33 -31.02
N LEU A 170 1.99 3.97 -31.25
CA LEU A 170 2.58 2.75 -30.72
C LEU A 170 3.38 3.04 -29.44
N LEU A 171 2.95 2.49 -28.32
CA LEU A 171 3.64 2.53 -27.04
C LEU A 171 4.61 1.35 -26.90
N ILE A 172 5.89 1.65 -26.68
CA ILE A 172 6.95 0.66 -26.43
C ILE A 172 7.53 0.89 -25.03
N ASP A 173 7.29 -0.06 -24.12
CA ASP A 173 7.81 -0.06 -22.75
C ASP A 173 8.42 -1.43 -22.41
N PRO A 174 9.74 -1.53 -22.19
CA PRO A 174 10.75 -0.49 -22.36
C PRO A 174 11.17 -0.29 -23.83
N ILE A 175 11.39 0.95 -24.27
CA ILE A 175 11.73 1.29 -25.67
C ILE A 175 13.06 0.69 -26.14
N GLN A 176 14.04 0.59 -25.24
CA GLN A 176 15.35 -0.01 -25.51
C GLN A 176 15.29 -1.51 -25.83
N ALA A 177 14.14 -2.17 -25.60
CA ALA A 177 13.97 -3.57 -25.99
C ALA A 177 14.04 -3.76 -27.52
N LEU A 178 13.64 -2.74 -28.30
CA LEU A 178 13.60 -2.82 -29.76
C LEU A 178 14.53 -1.81 -30.45
N ILE A 179 14.99 -0.80 -29.72
CA ILE A 179 15.77 0.32 -30.25
C ILE A 179 17.11 0.40 -29.54
N GLY A 180 18.18 0.70 -30.29
CA GLY A 180 19.54 0.87 -29.79
C GLY A 180 20.45 -0.35 -29.98
N PRO A 181 21.74 -0.24 -29.64
CA PRO A 181 22.76 -1.25 -29.91
C PRO A 181 22.60 -2.53 -29.08
N GLU A 182 21.95 -2.45 -27.91
CA GLU A 182 21.64 -3.61 -27.06
C GLU A 182 20.18 -4.09 -27.19
N GLY A 183 19.47 -3.61 -28.23
CA GLY A 183 18.12 -4.09 -28.53
C GLY A 183 18.10 -5.56 -28.93
N ALA A 184 16.92 -6.19 -28.90
CA ALA A 184 16.77 -7.62 -29.20
C ALA A 184 17.45 -8.03 -30.53
N PHE A 185 18.22 -9.12 -30.47
CA PHE A 185 19.03 -9.63 -31.58
C PHE A 185 20.01 -8.60 -32.16
N ASP A 186 20.85 -7.99 -31.30
CA ASP A 186 21.87 -7.00 -31.66
C ASP A 186 21.29 -5.79 -32.41
N GLY A 187 20.13 -5.31 -31.97
CA GLY A 187 19.47 -4.14 -32.55
C GLY A 187 18.85 -4.38 -33.94
N ALA A 188 18.60 -5.63 -34.34
CA ALA A 188 18.05 -5.97 -35.66
C ALA A 188 16.73 -5.25 -36.00
N ALA A 189 15.92 -4.92 -35.00
CA ALA A 189 14.67 -4.18 -35.12
C ALA A 189 14.84 -2.65 -35.13
N SER A 190 15.98 -2.14 -34.69
CA SER A 190 16.24 -0.70 -34.49
C SER A 190 16.12 0.06 -35.81
N ALA A 191 16.70 -0.49 -36.89
CA ALA A 191 16.62 0.12 -38.22
C ALA A 191 15.19 0.20 -38.75
N LEU A 192 14.41 -0.87 -38.57
CA LEU A 192 13.04 -0.99 -39.06
C LEU A 192 12.10 0.00 -38.34
N ILE A 193 12.22 0.14 -37.02
CA ILE A 193 11.41 1.09 -36.26
C ILE A 193 11.83 2.53 -36.57
N ARG A 194 13.14 2.79 -36.66
CA ARG A 194 13.66 4.11 -37.03
C ARG A 194 13.16 4.55 -38.40
N ASP A 195 13.18 3.66 -39.39
CA ASP A 195 12.72 3.96 -40.75
C ASP A 195 11.20 4.16 -40.80
N ALA A 196 10.43 3.41 -40.00
CA ALA A 196 8.98 3.59 -39.86
C ALA A 196 8.61 4.95 -39.23
N ILE A 197 9.38 5.41 -38.24
CA ILE A 197 9.21 6.73 -37.62
C ILE A 197 9.58 7.84 -38.63
N LYS A 198 10.73 7.73 -39.31
CA LYS A 198 11.19 8.73 -40.30
C LYS A 198 10.28 8.87 -41.50
N SER A 199 9.72 7.75 -41.97
CA SER A 199 8.73 7.74 -43.07
C SER A 199 7.36 8.28 -42.64
N GLY A 200 7.11 8.47 -41.34
CA GLY A 200 5.84 8.93 -40.80
C GLY A 200 4.73 7.87 -40.84
N ASN A 201 5.10 6.60 -41.00
CA ASN A 201 4.16 5.48 -41.01
C ASN A 201 3.66 5.12 -39.61
N VAL A 202 4.46 5.40 -38.57
CA VAL A 202 4.12 5.13 -37.18
C VAL A 202 4.57 6.30 -36.31
N GLN A 203 3.67 6.76 -35.43
CA GLN A 203 3.99 7.65 -34.33
C GLN A 203 4.26 6.81 -33.07
N CYS A 204 5.35 7.11 -32.36
CA CYS A 204 5.81 6.31 -31.23
C CYS A 204 5.64 7.05 -29.91
N PHE A 205 5.33 6.31 -28.85
CA PHE A 205 5.45 6.75 -27.46
C PHE A 205 6.41 5.78 -26.75
N GLY A 206 7.53 6.29 -26.25
CA GLY A 206 8.51 5.49 -25.54
C GLY A 206 8.36 5.57 -24.03
N ALA A 207 8.81 4.51 -23.35
CA ALA A 207 9.02 4.49 -21.92
C ALA A 207 10.39 3.85 -21.64
N SER A 208 11.18 4.45 -20.74
CA SER A 208 12.52 3.96 -20.41
C SER A 208 12.92 4.34 -18.97
N SER A 209 13.92 3.66 -18.41
CA SER A 209 14.69 4.19 -17.28
C SER A 209 15.73 5.20 -17.77
N ASP A 210 16.26 6.03 -16.87
CA ASP A 210 17.21 7.09 -17.23
C ASP A 210 18.52 6.51 -17.79
N VAL A 211 19.11 5.54 -17.07
CA VAL A 211 20.34 4.86 -17.50
C VAL A 211 20.18 4.21 -18.88
N ALA A 212 19.06 3.53 -19.12
CA ALA A 212 18.83 2.84 -20.38
C ALA A 212 18.54 3.81 -21.54
N PHE A 213 17.88 4.94 -21.27
CA PHE A 213 17.61 5.97 -22.26
C PHE A 213 18.91 6.65 -22.69
N GLN A 214 19.76 7.04 -21.73
CA GLN A 214 21.04 7.68 -22.03
C GLN A 214 21.94 6.78 -22.89
N LYS A 215 22.00 5.50 -22.54
CA LYS A 215 22.86 4.53 -23.23
C LYS A 215 22.34 4.15 -24.63
N ASN A 216 21.04 3.92 -24.79
CA ASN A 216 20.48 3.29 -26.00
C ASN A 216 19.72 4.23 -26.95
N VAL A 217 19.28 5.39 -26.47
CA VAL A 217 18.48 6.33 -27.28
C VAL A 217 19.18 7.67 -27.42
N ALA A 218 19.55 8.32 -26.30
CA ALA A 218 20.22 9.62 -26.34
C ALA A 218 21.67 9.54 -26.86
N GLY A 219 22.36 8.43 -26.55
CA GLY A 219 23.73 8.18 -27.00
C GLY A 219 23.87 7.83 -28.49
N GLU A 220 22.77 7.55 -29.19
CA GLU A 220 22.81 7.19 -30.62
C GLU A 220 22.42 8.40 -31.50
N GLU A 221 23.39 8.93 -32.27
CA GLU A 221 23.24 10.10 -33.13
C GLU A 221 22.08 9.98 -34.14
N SER A 222 21.74 8.76 -34.54
CA SER A 222 20.69 8.47 -35.52
C SER A 222 19.26 8.50 -34.96
N LEU A 223 19.12 8.38 -33.62
CA LEU A 223 17.84 8.24 -32.90
C LEU A 223 17.53 9.44 -32.01
N ALA A 224 18.55 10.06 -31.42
CA ALA A 224 18.41 11.25 -30.57
C ALA A 224 17.49 12.35 -31.14
N PRO A 225 17.52 12.71 -32.44
CA PRO A 225 16.64 13.76 -32.97
C PRO A 225 15.16 13.32 -33.13
N LEU A 226 14.84 12.03 -33.02
CA LEU A 226 13.48 11.51 -33.21
C LEU A 226 12.66 11.43 -31.92
N PHE A 227 13.31 11.61 -30.76
CA PHE A 227 12.70 11.44 -29.45
C PHE A 227 12.92 12.65 -28.56
N THR A 228 11.89 13.00 -27.78
CA THR A 228 11.97 14.01 -26.72
C THR A 228 11.78 13.36 -25.37
N ALA A 229 12.79 13.49 -24.52
CA ALA A 229 12.75 13.01 -23.14
C ALA A 229 11.75 13.80 -22.28
N ILE A 230 10.87 13.09 -21.59
CA ILE A 230 10.01 13.62 -20.53
C ILE A 230 10.45 12.96 -19.25
N GLN A 231 11.21 13.69 -18.44
CA GLN A 231 11.60 13.21 -17.11
C GLN A 231 10.36 13.22 -16.21
N ALA A 232 9.84 12.04 -15.88
CA ALA A 232 8.70 11.88 -14.97
C ALA A 232 9.11 11.77 -13.49
N ASP A 233 10.42 11.71 -13.24
CA ASP A 233 11.03 11.77 -11.91
C ASP A 233 11.57 13.18 -11.58
N GLN A 234 11.53 14.13 -12.52
CA GLN A 234 11.99 15.51 -12.34
C GLN A 234 10.81 16.47 -12.17
N VAL A 235 10.74 17.10 -10.99
CA VAL A 235 9.85 18.24 -10.72
C VAL A 235 10.27 19.40 -11.63
N SER A 236 9.40 19.81 -12.54
CA SER A 236 9.63 20.98 -13.37
C SER A 236 9.58 22.25 -12.53
N ASN A 237 10.72 22.94 -12.45
CA ASN A 237 10.90 24.21 -11.76
C ASN A 237 10.01 25.33 -12.34
N SER A 238 8.94 25.62 -11.61
CA SER A 238 8.47 26.98 -11.32
C SER A 238 7.62 26.86 -10.05
N ASP A 239 8.03 27.54 -8.99
CA ASP A 239 7.49 27.50 -7.60
C ASP A 239 7.97 26.33 -6.70
N SER A 240 9.21 25.88 -6.91
CA SER A 240 9.91 24.87 -6.11
C SER A 240 10.88 25.51 -5.11
N GLY A 241 10.35 26.13 -4.06
CA GLY A 241 11.10 26.51 -2.85
C GLY A 241 10.89 25.56 -1.67
N ASP A 242 9.64 25.10 -1.45
CA ASP A 242 9.27 24.39 -0.21
C ASP A 242 8.77 22.95 -0.39
N THR A 243 8.48 22.51 -1.61
CA THR A 243 7.94 21.16 -1.87
C THR A 243 9.00 20.10 -2.16
N ALA A 244 10.25 20.49 -2.48
CA ALA A 244 11.34 19.54 -2.71
C ALA A 244 11.83 18.86 -1.41
N LYS A 245 11.72 19.52 -0.25
CA LYS A 245 11.99 18.88 1.06
C LYS A 245 10.81 18.04 1.57
N ALA A 246 9.62 18.17 0.98
CA ALA A 246 8.46 17.38 1.35
C ALA A 246 8.34 16.08 0.53
N ASN A 247 8.73 16.09 -0.76
CA ASN A 247 8.61 14.90 -1.62
C ASN A 247 9.83 13.96 -1.63
N GLU A 248 11.00 14.37 -1.11
CA GLU A 248 12.04 13.40 -0.73
C GLU A 248 11.77 12.75 0.64
N ARG A 249 10.85 13.29 1.44
CA ARG A 249 10.45 12.74 2.74
C ARG A 249 9.36 11.67 2.66
N THR A 250 8.73 11.47 1.51
CA THR A 250 7.57 10.57 1.37
C THR A 250 7.88 9.17 0.82
N ASN A 251 9.12 8.84 0.43
CA ASN A 251 9.44 7.51 -0.11
C ASN A 251 10.74 6.85 0.39
N LYS A 252 11.39 7.37 1.43
CA LYS A 252 12.29 6.56 2.27
C LYS A 252 11.58 6.23 3.56
N GLU A 253 11.12 4.98 3.71
CA GLU A 253 10.99 4.40 5.04
C GLU A 253 12.39 4.49 5.68
N GLU A 254 12.62 5.52 6.49
CA GLU A 254 13.94 5.83 7.00
C GLU A 254 14.30 4.79 8.06
N PHE A 255 15.15 3.84 7.66
CA PHE A 255 15.85 2.98 8.59
C PHE A 255 16.58 3.82 9.62
N VAL A 256 16.55 3.38 10.87
CA VAL A 256 17.11 4.13 11.99
C VAL A 256 18.31 3.39 12.58
N GLY A 257 19.34 4.16 12.92
CA GLY A 257 20.51 3.63 13.61
C GLY A 257 21.47 2.84 12.74
N ASP A 258 22.16 1.91 13.38
CA ASP A 258 23.04 0.92 12.75
C ASP A 258 22.27 0.05 11.73
N ASN A 259 22.92 -0.33 10.63
CA ASN A 259 22.31 -1.15 9.58
C ASN A 259 22.43 -2.66 9.83
N VAL A 260 22.84 -3.07 11.03
CA VAL A 260 22.87 -4.46 11.49
C VAL A 260 22.07 -4.57 12.77
N SER A 261 21.25 -5.63 12.89
CA SER A 261 20.40 -5.84 14.07
C SER A 261 21.23 -6.08 15.34
N PRO A 262 20.73 -5.66 16.53
CA PRO A 262 21.50 -5.75 17.77
C PRO A 262 21.94 -7.18 18.14
N ASP A 263 21.08 -8.16 17.88
CA ASP A 263 21.35 -9.58 18.12
C ASP A 263 22.31 -10.19 17.10
N MET A 264 22.29 -9.71 15.85
CA MET A 264 23.27 -10.11 14.84
C MET A 264 24.67 -9.59 15.19
N ARG A 265 24.78 -8.35 15.69
CA ARG A 265 26.03 -7.81 16.23
C ARG A 265 26.57 -8.67 17.37
N GLU A 266 25.71 -9.01 18.34
CA GLU A 266 26.07 -9.87 19.47
C GLU A 266 26.53 -11.26 19.00
N LEU A 267 25.89 -11.82 17.97
CA LEU A 267 26.30 -13.08 17.36
C LEU A 267 27.70 -12.99 16.73
N VAL A 268 27.98 -11.92 15.98
CA VAL A 268 29.29 -11.68 15.34
C VAL A 268 30.40 -11.50 16.36
N GLU A 269 30.12 -10.85 17.49
CA GLU A 269 31.05 -10.62 18.59
C GLU A 269 31.28 -11.88 19.45
N SER A 270 30.42 -12.89 19.35
CA SER A 270 30.50 -14.10 20.16
C SER A 270 31.66 -15.02 19.74
N SER A 271 32.37 -15.59 20.72
CA SER A 271 33.49 -16.52 20.49
C SER A 271 33.08 -17.83 19.80
N ASN A 272 31.78 -18.15 19.78
CA ASN A 272 31.20 -19.37 19.22
C ASN A 272 30.29 -19.08 18.01
N ALA A 273 30.51 -17.96 17.32
CA ALA A 273 29.69 -17.61 16.17
C ALA A 273 29.71 -18.72 15.11
N PRO A 274 28.56 -19.13 14.57
CA PRO A 274 28.50 -20.15 13.54
C PRO A 274 29.25 -19.67 12.28
N ALA A 275 29.72 -20.61 11.45
CA ALA A 275 30.43 -20.25 10.22
C ALA A 275 29.54 -19.51 9.21
N ARG A 276 28.23 -19.82 9.21
CA ARG A 276 27.20 -19.24 8.36
C ARG A 276 25.92 -18.98 9.15
N VAL A 277 25.14 -18.00 8.70
CA VAL A 277 23.89 -17.58 9.31
C VAL A 277 22.84 -17.30 8.26
N LYS A 278 21.59 -17.63 8.58
CA LYS A 278 20.42 -17.19 7.81
C LYS A 278 20.03 -15.78 8.26
N ALA A 279 19.84 -14.90 7.28
CA ALA A 279 19.58 -13.48 7.49
C ALA A 279 18.54 -12.95 6.51
N ILE A 280 17.91 -11.86 6.90
CA ILE A 280 17.09 -11.02 6.04
C ILE A 280 17.88 -9.76 5.71
N LEU A 281 18.20 -9.61 4.42
CA LEU A 281 18.87 -8.45 3.87
C LEU A 281 17.82 -7.52 3.27
N GLN A 282 17.68 -6.32 3.82
CA GLN A 282 16.81 -5.27 3.28
C GLN A 282 17.63 -4.30 2.43
N VAL A 283 17.17 -4.06 1.21
CA VAL A 283 17.87 -3.34 0.13
C VAL A 283 16.90 -2.41 -0.60
N ASN A 284 17.45 -1.44 -1.35
CA ASN A 284 16.63 -0.55 -2.18
C ASN A 284 16.00 -1.28 -3.36
N ASP A 285 16.76 -2.15 -4.02
CA ASP A 285 16.29 -2.97 -5.14
C ASP A 285 16.73 -4.42 -4.97
N ALA A 286 15.78 -5.29 -4.66
CA ALA A 286 16.04 -6.72 -4.51
C ALA A 286 16.25 -7.46 -5.85
N ASN A 287 16.02 -6.80 -7.00
CA ASN A 287 16.23 -7.39 -8.32
C ASN A 287 17.58 -7.01 -8.95
N SER A 288 18.31 -6.07 -8.34
CA SER A 288 19.58 -5.55 -8.82
C SER A 288 20.57 -6.67 -9.16
N ALA A 289 21.01 -6.71 -10.43
CA ALA A 289 22.00 -7.68 -10.89
C ALA A 289 23.38 -7.41 -10.27
N ALA A 290 23.77 -6.14 -10.14
CA ALA A 290 25.03 -5.73 -9.52
C ALA A 290 25.10 -6.14 -8.05
N LEU A 291 23.99 -6.01 -7.32
CA LEU A 291 23.90 -6.48 -5.94
C LEU A 291 24.09 -8.01 -5.88
N ARG A 292 23.42 -8.76 -6.76
CA ARG A 292 23.54 -10.23 -6.79
C ARG A 292 24.97 -10.70 -7.07
N GLU A 293 25.66 -10.03 -7.99
CA GLU A 293 27.08 -10.31 -8.25
C GLU A 293 27.94 -10.02 -7.01
N THR A 294 27.73 -8.89 -6.35
CA THR A 294 28.43 -8.52 -5.11
C THR A 294 28.20 -9.54 -4.00
N LEU A 295 26.95 -9.98 -3.80
CA LEU A 295 26.58 -11.00 -2.82
C LEU A 295 27.28 -12.34 -3.13
N SER A 296 27.28 -12.74 -4.40
CA SER A 296 27.97 -13.97 -4.84
C SER A 296 29.48 -13.91 -4.59
N GLN A 297 30.13 -12.76 -4.83
CA GLN A 297 31.56 -12.57 -4.57
C GLN A 297 31.89 -12.67 -3.08
N LEU A 298 30.97 -12.28 -2.20
CA LEU A 298 31.09 -12.41 -0.75
C LEU A 298 30.72 -13.82 -0.22
N GLY A 299 30.38 -14.77 -1.10
CA GLY A 299 29.97 -16.13 -0.73
C GLY A 299 28.57 -16.21 -0.09
N ILE A 300 27.74 -15.20 -0.36
CA ILE A 300 26.37 -15.09 0.14
C ILE A 300 25.43 -15.78 -0.86
N HIS A 301 24.62 -16.69 -0.34
CA HIS A 301 23.66 -17.47 -1.12
C HIS A 301 22.26 -16.90 -0.91
N ILE A 302 21.56 -16.57 -1.98
CA ILE A 302 20.20 -16.02 -1.91
C ILE A 302 19.22 -17.19 -1.88
N GLU A 303 18.46 -17.33 -0.79
CA GLU A 303 17.43 -18.36 -0.64
C GLU A 303 16.10 -17.91 -1.25
N ALA A 304 15.73 -16.63 -1.08
CA ALA A 304 14.52 -16.06 -1.67
C ALA A 304 14.67 -14.55 -1.92
N GLN A 305 14.05 -14.06 -2.99
CA GLN A 305 13.94 -12.63 -3.28
C GLN A 305 12.51 -12.15 -3.00
N LEU A 306 12.39 -11.03 -2.30
CA LEU A 306 11.13 -10.43 -1.87
C LEU A 306 11.07 -8.97 -2.36
N PRO A 307 10.99 -8.74 -3.69
CA PRO A 307 11.14 -7.40 -4.26
C PRO A 307 10.05 -6.42 -3.84
N ARG A 308 8.82 -6.87 -3.59
CA ARG A 308 7.73 -6.00 -3.08
C ARG A 308 8.02 -5.40 -1.71
N PHE A 309 8.92 -6.00 -0.94
CA PHE A 309 9.34 -5.55 0.38
C PHE A 309 10.76 -4.98 0.39
N GLY A 310 11.46 -4.97 -0.75
CA GLY A 310 12.87 -4.58 -0.81
C GLY A 310 13.73 -5.47 0.10
N ALA A 311 13.48 -6.78 0.10
CA ALA A 311 14.17 -7.72 0.98
C ALA A 311 14.63 -8.98 0.23
N MET A 312 15.62 -9.66 0.81
CA MET A 312 16.13 -10.96 0.38
C MET A 312 16.35 -11.83 1.61
N ALA A 313 15.92 -13.09 1.57
CA ALA A 313 16.37 -14.11 2.50
C ALA A 313 17.70 -14.68 1.99
N VAL A 314 18.73 -14.64 2.82
CA VAL A 314 20.09 -15.02 2.45
C VAL A 314 20.72 -15.94 3.48
N ASP A 315 21.54 -16.88 3.03
CA ASP A 315 22.49 -17.62 3.85
C ASP A 315 23.89 -17.05 3.61
N MET A 316 24.55 -16.55 4.64
CA MET A 316 25.81 -15.81 4.52
C MET A 316 26.87 -16.25 5.51
N PRO A 317 28.17 -16.16 5.14
CA PRO A 317 29.25 -16.32 6.11
C PRO A 317 29.18 -15.20 7.16
N THR A 318 29.36 -15.54 8.43
CA THR A 318 29.32 -14.54 9.53
C THR A 318 30.38 -13.44 9.34
N LYS A 319 31.53 -13.78 8.75
CA LYS A 319 32.59 -12.82 8.41
C LYS A 319 32.22 -11.82 7.31
N ALA A 320 31.18 -12.11 6.51
CA ALA A 320 30.74 -11.23 5.43
C ALA A 320 29.78 -10.13 5.91
N ILE A 321 29.24 -10.24 7.14
CA ILE A 321 28.24 -9.31 7.70
C ILE A 321 28.78 -7.88 7.74
N GLU A 322 29.94 -7.66 8.36
CA GLU A 322 30.54 -6.33 8.48
C GLU A 322 30.89 -5.72 7.12
N ASN A 323 31.44 -6.55 6.22
CA ASN A 323 31.78 -6.10 4.87
C ASN A 323 30.54 -5.69 4.08
N LEU A 324 29.47 -6.48 4.14
CA LEU A 324 28.21 -6.17 3.47
C LEU A 324 27.58 -4.90 4.04
N ALA A 325 27.54 -4.77 5.36
CA ALA A 325 27.04 -3.58 6.05
C ALA A 325 27.81 -2.31 5.64
N ALA A 326 29.13 -2.41 5.44
CA ALA A 326 29.96 -1.28 5.02
C ALA A 326 29.81 -0.88 3.54
N THR A 327 29.28 -1.75 2.67
CA THR A 327 29.18 -1.46 1.22
C THR A 327 28.14 -0.40 0.86
N GLY A 328 27.23 -0.04 1.77
CA GLY A 328 26.11 0.88 1.51
C GLY A 328 24.98 0.27 0.66
N ASN A 329 25.14 -0.97 0.19
CA ASN A 329 24.11 -1.69 -0.57
C ASN A 329 23.06 -2.37 0.33
N ALA A 330 23.35 -2.50 1.62
CA ALA A 330 22.45 -3.04 2.63
C ALA A 330 21.85 -1.89 3.45
N ASN A 331 20.53 -1.73 3.39
CA ASN A 331 19.83 -0.75 4.22
C ASN A 331 19.71 -1.26 5.66
N TYR A 332 19.43 -2.56 5.83
CA TYR A 332 19.40 -3.21 7.14
C TYR A 332 19.58 -4.72 7.00
N LEU A 333 20.27 -5.32 7.95
CA LEU A 333 20.53 -6.75 8.00
C LEU A 333 20.09 -7.29 9.37
N SER A 334 19.21 -8.28 9.36
CA SER A 334 18.71 -8.93 10.58
C SER A 334 18.76 -10.45 10.46
N LEU A 335 18.69 -11.17 11.58
CA LEU A 335 18.62 -12.64 11.53
C LEU A 335 17.28 -13.11 10.95
N ASP A 336 17.29 -14.27 10.30
CA ASP A 336 16.07 -15.01 9.97
C ASP A 336 15.57 -15.71 11.24
N ARG A 337 14.86 -14.96 12.09
CA ARG A 337 14.47 -15.40 13.43
C ARG A 337 13.36 -16.44 13.38
N GLN A 338 13.30 -17.23 14.44
CA GLN A 338 12.21 -18.15 14.66
C GLN A 338 10.95 -17.39 15.08
N VAL A 339 9.84 -17.72 14.44
CA VAL A 339 8.50 -17.26 14.76
C VAL A 339 7.73 -18.43 15.36
N SER A 340 6.88 -18.20 16.37
CA SER A 340 6.05 -19.26 16.96
C SER A 340 4.61 -18.83 17.13
N GLY A 341 3.69 -19.79 17.18
CA GLY A 341 2.30 -19.55 17.57
C GLY A 341 2.20 -18.99 18.98
N LEU A 342 1.27 -18.05 19.22
CA LEU A 342 1.12 -17.40 20.53
C LEU A 342 0.06 -18.09 21.39
N GLY A 343 0.12 -19.41 21.52
CA GLY A 343 -0.75 -20.18 22.41
C GLY A 343 -0.21 -20.22 23.84
N HIS A 344 -1.09 -20.12 24.84
CA HIS A 344 -0.76 -20.41 26.24
C HIS A 344 -1.70 -21.50 26.78
N ILE A 345 -1.12 -22.49 27.45
CA ILE A 345 -1.86 -23.65 27.98
C ILE A 345 -2.22 -23.34 29.43
N GLU A 346 -3.47 -22.99 29.70
CA GLU A 346 -4.01 -22.97 31.06
C GLU A 346 -5.08 -24.07 31.22
N GLN A 347 -4.75 -25.12 32.00
CA GLN A 347 -5.71 -26.14 32.41
C GLN A 347 -6.42 -25.71 33.69
N THR A 348 -7.71 -25.39 33.63
CA THR A 348 -8.57 -25.25 34.82
C THR A 348 -10.03 -25.51 34.48
N THR A 349 -10.75 -26.18 35.38
CA THR A 349 -12.18 -26.55 35.27
C THR A 349 -13.09 -25.32 35.43
N GLY A 350 -13.80 -24.93 34.37
CA GLY A 350 -14.81 -23.86 34.36
C GLY A 350 -15.32 -23.64 32.92
N ASP A 351 -16.63 -23.81 32.72
CA ASP A 351 -17.33 -24.10 31.47
C ASP A 351 -17.76 -22.88 30.61
N ASP A 352 -18.11 -23.21 29.36
CA ASP A 352 -18.92 -22.56 28.30
C ASP A 352 -19.26 -21.06 28.35
N ALA A 353 -18.84 -20.31 27.31
CA ALA A 353 -19.68 -19.69 26.26
C ALA A 353 -19.06 -18.40 25.71
N MET A 354 -19.05 -18.26 24.37
CA MET A 354 -18.77 -17.02 23.65
C MET A 354 -19.89 -16.78 22.63
N LEU A 355 -21.13 -16.61 23.11
CA LEU A 355 -22.31 -16.43 22.25
C LEU A 355 -23.33 -15.46 22.85
N ALA A 356 -22.91 -14.22 23.06
CA ALA A 356 -23.85 -13.12 23.32
C ALA A 356 -23.46 -11.78 22.69
N GLN A 357 -22.58 -11.76 21.67
CA GLN A 357 -22.26 -10.53 20.92
C GLN A 357 -22.93 -10.43 19.53
N THR A 358 -23.82 -11.36 19.16
CA THR A 358 -24.55 -11.32 17.89
C THR A 358 -25.81 -10.45 17.98
N GLY A 359 -25.60 -9.14 18.17
CA GLY A 359 -26.62 -8.11 17.91
C GLY A 359 -26.85 -7.82 16.42
N ASN A 360 -26.18 -8.51 15.49
CA ASN A 360 -26.26 -8.22 14.05
C ASN A 360 -26.53 -9.49 13.23
N ALA A 361 -27.74 -10.04 13.32
CA ALA A 361 -28.18 -11.25 12.59
C ALA A 361 -28.18 -11.11 11.04
N SER A 362 -27.76 -9.98 10.47
CA SER A 362 -27.74 -9.73 9.02
C SER A 362 -26.37 -9.55 8.39
N LEU A 363 -25.28 -9.50 9.17
CA LEU A 363 -23.91 -9.39 8.67
C LEU A 363 -23.10 -10.57 9.22
N ASP A 364 -22.47 -11.33 8.34
CA ASP A 364 -21.69 -12.52 8.69
C ASP A 364 -20.27 -12.49 8.11
N GLY A 365 -19.83 -11.36 7.56
CA GLY A 365 -18.54 -11.19 6.89
C GLY A 365 -18.51 -11.72 5.45
N SER A 366 -19.67 -11.92 4.83
CA SER A 366 -19.81 -12.45 3.48
C SER A 366 -18.93 -11.73 2.46
N SER A 367 -18.33 -12.51 1.56
CA SER A 367 -17.45 -12.05 0.46
C SER A 367 -16.12 -11.44 0.88
N ILE A 368 -15.83 -11.28 2.18
CA ILE A 368 -14.53 -10.77 2.66
C ILE A 368 -13.53 -11.92 2.77
N GLY A 369 -12.36 -11.77 2.12
CA GLY A 369 -11.23 -12.67 2.26
C GLY A 369 -10.42 -12.37 3.51
N VAL A 370 -10.26 -13.39 4.37
CA VAL A 370 -9.48 -13.35 5.59
C VAL A 370 -8.33 -14.37 5.48
N VAL A 371 -7.10 -13.89 5.49
CA VAL A 371 -5.91 -14.75 5.53
C VAL A 371 -5.64 -15.15 6.97
N VAL A 372 -5.47 -16.44 7.21
CA VAL A 372 -4.99 -16.98 8.48
C VAL A 372 -3.55 -17.42 8.27
N MET A 373 -2.60 -16.72 8.89
CA MET A 373 -1.18 -17.06 8.89
C MET A 373 -0.85 -17.85 10.15
N ASP A 374 -0.82 -19.17 10.04
CA ASP A 374 -0.69 -20.06 11.20
C ASP A 374 -0.08 -21.42 10.81
N SER A 375 -0.36 -22.46 11.57
CA SER A 375 0.09 -23.86 11.42
C SER A 375 -0.66 -24.68 10.37
N GLY A 376 -1.62 -24.05 9.67
CA GLY A 376 -2.49 -24.66 8.68
C GLY A 376 -3.95 -24.62 9.10
N ILE A 377 -4.86 -25.09 8.24
CA ILE A 377 -6.27 -25.27 8.57
C ILE A 377 -6.70 -26.64 8.07
N SER A 378 -7.23 -27.47 8.97
CA SER A 378 -7.65 -28.81 8.55
C SER A 378 -8.91 -28.77 7.70
N THR A 379 -8.82 -29.32 6.48
CA THR A 379 -9.98 -29.49 5.59
C THR A 379 -10.97 -30.54 6.08
N LYS A 380 -10.59 -31.31 7.10
CA LYS A 380 -11.44 -32.33 7.74
C LYS A 380 -12.38 -31.72 8.79
N GLN A 381 -12.12 -30.50 9.27
CA GLN A 381 -12.98 -29.85 10.27
C GLN A 381 -14.21 -29.21 9.64
N LYS A 382 -15.40 -29.76 9.95
CA LYS A 382 -16.65 -29.42 9.25
C LYS A 382 -17.13 -27.99 9.51
N SER A 383 -16.75 -27.40 10.63
CA SER A 383 -17.10 -26.03 11.00
C SER A 383 -16.37 -24.98 10.16
N VAL A 384 -15.17 -25.28 9.65
CA VAL A 384 -14.31 -24.34 8.91
C VAL A 384 -14.07 -24.71 7.45
N ALA A 385 -14.06 -26.01 7.12
CA ALA A 385 -13.61 -26.49 5.80
C ALA A 385 -14.39 -25.89 4.62
N GLY A 386 -15.70 -25.65 4.80
CA GLY A 386 -16.54 -25.06 3.76
C GLY A 386 -16.26 -23.58 3.44
N ARG A 387 -15.37 -22.93 4.18
CA ARG A 387 -14.98 -21.53 3.99
C ARG A 387 -13.58 -21.35 3.44
N ILE A 388 -12.79 -22.42 3.35
CA ILE A 388 -11.42 -22.37 2.82
C ILE A 388 -11.49 -22.24 1.29
N VAL A 389 -11.08 -21.09 0.75
CA VAL A 389 -11.09 -20.82 -0.70
C VAL A 389 -9.73 -21.01 -1.36
N TYR A 390 -8.65 -20.92 -0.59
CA TYR A 390 -7.28 -21.12 -1.07
C TYR A 390 -6.37 -21.54 0.08
N SER A 391 -5.40 -22.41 -0.21
CA SER A 391 -4.43 -22.90 0.76
C SER A 391 -3.03 -22.94 0.15
N ARG A 392 -2.01 -22.55 0.91
CA ARG A 392 -0.61 -22.66 0.51
C ARG A 392 0.31 -22.89 1.70
N ASP A 393 1.29 -23.76 1.50
CA ASP A 393 2.36 -24.04 2.47
C ASP A 393 3.60 -23.17 2.18
N PHE A 394 4.16 -22.60 3.24
CA PHE A 394 5.41 -21.83 3.22
C PHE A 394 6.48 -22.43 4.13
N THR A 395 6.18 -23.54 4.81
CA THR A 395 7.12 -24.21 5.73
C THR A 395 8.08 -25.15 5.02
N GLY A 396 7.70 -25.64 3.83
CA GLY A 396 8.44 -26.63 3.06
C GLY A 396 8.10 -28.09 3.39
N GLU A 397 7.15 -28.34 4.29
CA GLU A 397 6.70 -29.71 4.64
C GLU A 397 5.74 -30.31 3.60
N GLY A 398 5.27 -29.52 2.63
CA GLY A 398 4.48 -30.03 1.50
C GLY A 398 3.03 -30.38 1.87
N THR A 399 2.52 -29.78 2.95
CA THR A 399 1.13 -29.97 3.42
C THR A 399 0.50 -28.64 3.82
N VAL A 400 -0.81 -28.53 3.61
CA VAL A 400 -1.64 -27.39 4.04
C VAL A 400 -2.59 -27.73 5.19
N GLU A 401 -2.62 -29.00 5.59
CA GLU A 401 -3.35 -29.46 6.77
C GLU A 401 -2.70 -28.94 8.04
N ASP A 402 -3.41 -29.09 9.16
CA ASP A 402 -3.00 -28.58 10.46
C ASP A 402 -2.67 -29.71 11.45
N PRO A 403 -1.45 -30.29 11.37
CA PRO A 403 -1.00 -31.29 12.33
C PRO A 403 -0.70 -30.71 13.71
N TYR A 404 -0.44 -29.41 13.83
CA TYR A 404 -0.18 -28.78 15.13
C TYR A 404 -1.48 -28.52 15.91
N GLY A 405 -2.50 -28.03 15.23
CA GLY A 405 -3.88 -27.84 15.73
C GLY A 405 -4.29 -26.40 15.98
N HIS A 406 -3.32 -25.49 16.09
CA HIS A 406 -3.58 -24.10 16.46
C HIS A 406 -4.31 -23.33 15.35
N GLY A 407 -3.91 -23.50 14.09
CA GLY A 407 -4.46 -22.71 12.99
C GLY A 407 -5.92 -23.03 12.68
N THR A 408 -6.34 -24.29 12.88
CA THR A 408 -7.73 -24.70 12.77
C THR A 408 -8.59 -24.10 13.88
N PHE A 409 -8.05 -24.01 15.10
CA PHE A 409 -8.73 -23.34 16.21
C PHE A 409 -8.88 -21.84 15.93
N VAL A 410 -7.80 -21.17 15.51
CA VAL A 410 -7.79 -19.75 15.12
C VAL A 410 -8.81 -19.48 14.02
N ALA A 411 -8.83 -20.31 12.97
CA ALA A 411 -9.79 -20.20 11.87
C ALA A 411 -11.24 -20.36 12.35
N SER A 412 -11.49 -21.21 13.35
CA SER A 412 -12.83 -21.43 13.88
C SER A 412 -13.39 -20.20 14.60
N MET A 413 -12.56 -19.41 15.27
CA MET A 413 -12.98 -18.15 15.91
C MET A 413 -13.46 -17.11 14.89
N ILE A 414 -12.98 -17.21 13.65
CA ILE A 414 -13.41 -16.35 12.55
C ILE A 414 -14.71 -16.90 11.94
N VAL A 415 -14.73 -18.15 11.45
CA VAL A 415 -15.79 -18.59 10.53
C VAL A 415 -16.64 -19.79 10.97
N ALA A 416 -16.45 -20.33 12.18
CA ALA A 416 -17.17 -21.53 12.58
C ALA A 416 -18.70 -21.34 12.43
N LYS A 417 -19.35 -22.32 11.80
CA LYS A 417 -20.80 -22.31 11.55
C LYS A 417 -21.59 -22.11 12.85
N HIS A 418 -22.73 -21.41 12.74
CA HIS A 418 -23.65 -21.15 13.84
C HIS A 418 -24.00 -22.42 14.63
N GLY A 419 -23.92 -22.31 15.96
CA GLY A 419 -24.02 -23.38 16.97
C GLY A 419 -23.46 -22.86 18.29
N SER A 420 -23.18 -23.73 19.28
CA SER A 420 -22.65 -23.32 20.60
C SER A 420 -21.23 -22.73 20.59
N TYR A 421 -20.50 -22.80 19.46
CA TYR A 421 -19.14 -22.27 19.29
C TYR A 421 -18.96 -21.61 17.91
N GLY A 422 -19.88 -20.71 17.56
CA GLY A 422 -19.85 -19.98 16.28
C GLY A 422 -18.73 -18.93 16.22
N GLY A 423 -18.16 -18.74 15.03
CA GLY A 423 -17.19 -17.66 14.79
C GLY A 423 -17.87 -16.29 14.63
N ILE A 424 -17.08 -15.22 14.65
CA ILE A 424 -17.59 -13.84 14.54
C ILE A 424 -18.08 -13.51 13.12
N ALA A 425 -17.43 -14.05 12.10
CA ALA A 425 -17.73 -13.86 10.68
C ALA A 425 -17.96 -15.20 9.94
N PRO A 426 -19.06 -15.92 10.21
CA PRO A 426 -19.33 -17.24 9.61
C PRO A 426 -19.46 -17.27 8.08
N GLY A 427 -19.62 -16.11 7.44
CA GLY A 427 -19.74 -15.88 6.00
C GLY A 427 -18.42 -15.60 5.28
N ALA A 428 -17.35 -15.27 6.01
CA ALA A 428 -16.06 -14.89 5.42
C ALA A 428 -15.36 -16.05 4.69
N ASN A 429 -14.58 -15.70 3.67
CA ASN A 429 -13.75 -16.63 2.91
C ASN A 429 -12.36 -16.74 3.56
N LEU A 430 -11.91 -17.95 3.88
CA LEU A 430 -10.60 -18.19 4.47
C LEU A 430 -9.54 -18.48 3.42
N VAL A 431 -8.42 -17.80 3.55
CA VAL A 431 -7.17 -18.11 2.84
C VAL A 431 -6.18 -18.69 3.85
N ASN A 432 -5.89 -19.98 3.73
CA ASN A 432 -5.01 -20.74 4.63
C ASN A 432 -3.55 -20.59 4.22
N PHE A 433 -2.79 -19.73 4.88
CA PHE A 433 -1.35 -19.59 4.68
C PHE A 433 -0.61 -20.24 5.84
N ARG A 434 -0.09 -21.44 5.57
CA ARG A 434 0.65 -22.20 6.55
C ARG A 434 2.10 -21.73 6.62
N VAL A 435 2.45 -21.07 7.72
CA VAL A 435 3.78 -20.48 7.97
C VAL A 435 4.45 -21.05 9.23
N LEU A 436 3.69 -21.80 10.04
CA LEU A 436 4.22 -22.59 11.15
C LEU A 436 4.20 -24.07 10.76
N ASN A 437 5.30 -24.77 11.03
CA ASN A 437 5.49 -26.18 10.76
C ASN A 437 4.66 -27.05 11.72
N SER A 438 4.86 -28.36 11.64
CA SER A 438 4.08 -29.31 12.44
C SER A 438 4.25 -29.12 13.95
N GLN A 439 5.37 -28.54 14.39
CA GLN A 439 5.70 -28.24 15.78
C GLN A 439 5.32 -26.80 16.19
N GLY A 440 4.60 -26.05 15.35
CA GLY A 440 4.19 -24.68 15.65
C GLY A 440 5.31 -23.63 15.51
N GLN A 441 6.37 -23.94 14.76
CA GLN A 441 7.54 -23.09 14.56
C GLN A 441 7.66 -22.63 13.09
N GLY A 442 8.07 -21.39 12.86
CA GLY A 442 8.29 -20.82 11.53
C GLY A 442 9.52 -19.92 11.49
N SER A 443 9.77 -19.30 10.34
CA SER A 443 10.86 -18.36 10.13
C SER A 443 10.34 -17.00 9.62
N VAL A 444 11.12 -15.94 9.84
CA VAL A 444 10.85 -14.61 9.28
C VAL A 444 10.79 -14.67 7.75
N SER A 445 11.70 -15.42 7.11
CA SER A 445 11.73 -15.61 5.65
C SER A 445 10.45 -16.26 5.09
N ALA A 446 9.94 -17.30 5.74
CA ALA A 446 8.69 -17.95 5.36
C ALA A 446 7.49 -17.01 5.53
N LEU A 447 7.47 -16.26 6.64
CA LEU A 447 6.42 -15.29 6.93
C LEU A 447 6.41 -14.12 5.92
N LEU A 448 7.58 -13.57 5.56
CA LEU A 448 7.69 -12.54 4.52
C LEU A 448 7.22 -13.05 3.16
N THR A 449 7.57 -14.29 2.81
CA THR A 449 7.12 -14.92 1.56
C THR A 449 5.60 -15.09 1.54
N ALA A 450 5.00 -15.40 2.69
CA ALA A 450 3.55 -15.46 2.83
C ALA A 450 2.88 -14.07 2.72
N LEU A 451 3.45 -13.03 3.34
CA LEU A 451 2.97 -11.65 3.21
C LEU A 451 3.07 -11.15 1.76
N ASP A 452 4.11 -11.55 1.01
CA ASP A 452 4.24 -11.22 -0.42
C ASP A 452 3.13 -11.92 -1.23
N ALA A 453 2.84 -13.17 -0.89
CA ALA A 453 1.73 -13.91 -1.49
C ALA A 453 0.35 -13.29 -1.16
N VAL A 454 0.19 -12.60 -0.02
CA VAL A 454 -1.04 -11.85 0.27
C VAL A 454 -1.22 -10.75 -0.76
N MET A 455 -0.19 -9.93 -1.00
CA MET A 455 -0.24 -8.88 -2.03
C MET A 455 -0.54 -9.43 -3.42
N ALA A 456 0.10 -10.54 -3.79
CA ALA A 456 -0.10 -11.17 -5.09
C ALA A 456 -1.54 -11.70 -5.28
N ASN A 457 -2.18 -12.18 -4.22
CA ASN A 457 -3.50 -12.82 -4.28
C ASN A 457 -4.66 -11.93 -3.81
N ARG A 458 -4.39 -10.68 -3.41
CA ARG A 458 -5.38 -9.81 -2.76
C ARG A 458 -6.65 -9.63 -3.58
N THR A 459 -6.53 -9.43 -4.88
CA THR A 459 -7.67 -9.19 -5.77
C THR A 459 -8.43 -10.49 -6.07
N ALA A 460 -7.70 -11.59 -6.26
CA ALA A 460 -8.29 -12.88 -6.64
C ALA A 460 -9.24 -13.44 -5.56
N TYR A 461 -8.90 -13.27 -4.28
CA TYR A 461 -9.69 -13.78 -3.16
C TYR A 461 -10.34 -12.69 -2.30
N ASN A 462 -10.38 -11.44 -2.80
CA ASN A 462 -10.83 -10.26 -2.05
C ASN A 462 -10.25 -10.19 -0.63
N ILE A 463 -8.93 -10.38 -0.51
CA ILE A 463 -8.24 -10.35 0.77
C ILE A 463 -8.27 -8.94 1.31
N ARG A 464 -8.95 -8.76 2.45
CA ARG A 464 -9.04 -7.48 3.15
C ARG A 464 -8.54 -7.55 4.59
N VAL A 465 -8.37 -8.75 5.13
CA VAL A 465 -7.93 -8.98 6.50
C VAL A 465 -6.84 -10.05 6.53
N VAL A 466 -5.79 -9.82 7.32
CA VAL A 466 -4.75 -10.80 7.64
C VAL A 466 -4.70 -10.96 9.15
N ASN A 467 -4.91 -12.18 9.63
CA ASN A 467 -4.78 -12.54 11.03
C ASN A 467 -3.41 -13.20 11.27
N MET A 468 -2.64 -12.61 12.18
CA MET A 468 -1.33 -13.10 12.62
C MET A 468 -1.40 -13.48 14.11
N SER A 469 -1.84 -14.71 14.38
CA SER A 469 -1.91 -15.30 15.73
C SER A 469 -0.55 -15.91 16.17
N LEU A 470 0.53 -15.29 15.74
CA LEU A 470 1.91 -15.70 15.91
C LEU A 470 2.78 -14.48 16.19
N GLY A 471 4.00 -14.70 16.64
CA GLY A 471 4.92 -13.60 16.87
C GLY A 471 6.31 -14.05 17.25
N MET A 472 7.16 -13.05 17.45
CA MET A 472 8.51 -13.20 17.97
C MET A 472 8.84 -12.01 18.88
N SER A 473 9.91 -12.15 19.68
CA SER A 473 10.40 -11.03 20.49
C SER A 473 10.76 -9.83 19.62
N ALA A 474 10.21 -8.66 19.96
CA ALA A 474 10.44 -7.40 19.25
C ALA A 474 11.81 -6.80 19.65
N VAL A 475 12.88 -7.27 19.02
CA VAL A 475 14.26 -6.81 19.30
C VAL A 475 14.69 -5.64 18.42
N ASP A 476 14.13 -5.54 17.21
CA ASP A 476 14.38 -4.45 16.26
C ASP A 476 13.26 -3.42 16.35
N SER A 477 13.60 -2.13 16.22
CA SER A 477 12.61 -1.07 16.05
C SER A 477 11.62 -1.42 14.95
N TYR A 478 10.34 -1.08 15.13
CA TYR A 478 9.30 -1.30 14.12
C TYR A 478 9.62 -0.61 12.76
N ARG A 479 10.55 0.34 12.76
CA ARG A 479 11.08 1.02 11.56
C ARG A 479 12.05 0.15 10.76
N ASN A 480 12.72 -0.80 11.41
CA ASN A 480 13.74 -1.66 10.83
C ASN A 480 13.29 -3.11 10.70
N ASP A 481 12.41 -3.60 11.59
CA ASP A 481 11.93 -4.98 11.57
C ASP A 481 11.28 -5.30 10.21
N PRO A 482 11.77 -6.32 9.48
CA PRO A 482 11.28 -6.61 8.15
C PRO A 482 9.80 -7.05 8.12
N ILE A 483 9.30 -7.72 9.17
CA ILE A 483 7.88 -8.08 9.27
C ILE A 483 7.05 -6.82 9.50
N CYS A 484 7.45 -5.93 10.41
CA CYS A 484 6.71 -4.69 10.68
C CYS A 484 6.58 -3.82 9.43
N ARG A 485 7.67 -3.68 8.66
CA ARG A 485 7.65 -2.97 7.38
C ARG A 485 6.78 -3.65 6.33
N ALA A 486 6.83 -4.98 6.23
CA ALA A 486 5.94 -5.72 5.34
C ALA A 486 4.46 -5.54 5.74
N VAL A 487 4.14 -5.57 7.03
CA VAL A 487 2.81 -5.31 7.58
C VAL A 487 2.33 -3.90 7.24
N ARG A 488 3.18 -2.87 7.41
CA ARG A 488 2.86 -1.49 7.02
C ARG A 488 2.48 -1.39 5.55
N ARG A 489 3.28 -2.01 4.67
CA ARG A 489 2.99 -2.05 3.23
C ARG A 489 1.67 -2.75 2.90
N LEU A 490 1.26 -3.77 3.67
CA LEU A 490 -0.07 -4.36 3.50
C LEU A 490 -1.18 -3.39 3.92
N VAL A 491 -0.99 -2.69 5.04
CA VAL A 491 -1.95 -1.69 5.54
C VAL A 491 -2.11 -0.55 4.56
N ASP A 492 -1.01 -0.03 4.00
CA ASP A 492 -1.01 1.01 2.98
C ASP A 492 -1.71 0.55 1.70
N ALA A 493 -1.62 -0.74 1.38
CA ALA A 493 -2.35 -1.37 0.27
C ALA A 493 -3.84 -1.62 0.55
N GLY A 494 -4.36 -1.21 1.71
CA GLY A 494 -5.77 -1.30 2.11
C GLY A 494 -6.19 -2.61 2.79
N ILE A 495 -5.22 -3.40 3.25
CA ILE A 495 -5.46 -4.65 3.98
C ILE A 495 -5.32 -4.42 5.48
N VAL A 496 -6.32 -4.82 6.26
CA VAL A 496 -6.24 -4.76 7.72
C VAL A 496 -5.39 -5.91 8.24
N VAL A 497 -4.33 -5.60 8.98
CA VAL A 497 -3.52 -6.61 9.66
C VAL A 497 -3.85 -6.61 11.14
N VAL A 498 -4.25 -7.78 11.66
CA VAL A 498 -4.55 -8.01 13.08
C VAL A 498 -3.48 -8.93 13.65
N ALA A 499 -2.75 -8.45 14.65
CA ALA A 499 -1.63 -9.16 15.27
C ALA A 499 -1.89 -9.40 16.76
N ALA A 500 -1.52 -10.57 17.24
CA ALA A 500 -1.55 -10.87 18.67
C ALA A 500 -0.44 -10.08 19.41
N ALA A 501 -0.75 -9.60 20.63
CA ALA A 501 0.18 -8.78 21.41
C ALA A 501 1.39 -9.56 21.97
N GLY A 502 1.25 -10.87 22.16
CA GLY A 502 2.22 -11.73 22.87
C GLY A 502 1.67 -12.22 24.21
N ASN A 503 2.32 -13.24 24.79
CA ASN A 503 1.89 -13.89 26.04
C ASN A 503 2.92 -13.77 27.18
N ASP A 504 3.80 -12.79 27.11
CA ASP A 504 4.90 -12.58 28.07
C ASP A 504 4.53 -11.52 29.12
N GLY A 505 3.24 -11.40 29.44
CA GLY A 505 2.72 -10.43 30.40
C GLY A 505 3.06 -10.73 31.86
N LYS A 506 3.57 -11.94 32.15
CA LYS A 506 4.05 -12.38 33.46
C LYS A 506 5.32 -13.22 33.29
N ASP A 507 6.13 -13.29 34.33
CA ASP A 507 7.21 -14.27 34.44
C ASP A 507 7.15 -14.96 35.82
N ALA A 508 8.07 -15.90 36.09
CA ALA A 508 8.07 -16.67 37.34
C ALA A 508 8.30 -15.80 38.59
N LEU A 509 8.92 -14.62 38.44
CA LEU A 509 9.29 -13.72 39.52
C LEU A 509 8.35 -12.51 39.62
N HIS A 510 7.70 -12.15 38.52
CA HIS A 510 6.91 -10.94 38.38
C HIS A 510 5.49 -11.29 37.87
N PRO A 511 4.45 -11.03 38.69
CA PRO A 511 3.07 -11.29 38.28
C PRO A 511 2.59 -10.36 37.17
N LYS A 512 3.32 -9.28 36.88
CA LYS A 512 3.00 -8.29 35.86
C LYS A 512 4.27 -7.70 35.27
N VAL A 513 4.51 -7.97 33.99
CA VAL A 513 5.66 -7.52 33.22
C VAL A 513 5.18 -6.58 32.11
N PHE A 514 5.81 -5.42 32.01
CA PHE A 514 5.58 -4.43 30.95
C PHE A 514 6.70 -4.51 29.92
N GLY A 515 6.45 -4.03 28.70
CA GLY A 515 7.50 -3.95 27.68
C GLY A 515 7.71 -5.21 26.86
N ARG A 516 6.66 -6.04 26.71
CA ARG A 516 6.76 -7.39 26.11
C ARG A 516 5.85 -7.60 24.90
N ILE A 517 5.49 -6.51 24.23
CA ILE A 517 4.75 -6.57 22.97
C ILE A 517 5.64 -7.23 21.91
N HIS A 518 5.12 -8.26 21.26
CA HIS A 518 5.84 -9.02 20.22
C HIS A 518 5.80 -8.31 18.86
N SER A 519 6.72 -8.69 17.98
CA SER A 519 6.60 -8.42 16.54
C SER A 519 5.72 -9.49 15.91
N PRO A 520 4.74 -9.14 15.06
CA PRO A 520 4.50 -7.81 14.46
C PRO A 520 3.54 -6.89 15.24
N GLY A 521 3.11 -7.25 16.45
CA GLY A 521 2.22 -6.42 17.28
C GLY A 521 2.82 -5.07 17.71
N ASN A 522 4.13 -4.86 17.57
CA ASN A 522 4.77 -3.56 17.79
C ASN A 522 4.66 -2.60 16.59
N GLU A 523 4.17 -3.05 15.43
CA GLU A 523 3.93 -2.20 14.27
C GLU A 523 2.74 -1.24 14.52
N PRO A 524 2.93 0.10 14.41
CA PRO A 524 1.85 1.04 14.73
C PRO A 524 0.64 0.94 13.79
N SER A 525 0.85 0.60 12.52
CA SER A 525 -0.24 0.43 11.54
C SER A 525 -1.09 -0.82 11.78
N ALA A 526 -0.55 -1.84 12.45
CA ALA A 526 -1.29 -3.06 12.79
C ALA A 526 -2.31 -2.83 13.91
N ILE A 527 -3.35 -3.65 13.94
CA ILE A 527 -4.27 -3.76 15.09
C ILE A 527 -3.72 -4.84 16.03
N THR A 528 -3.14 -4.41 17.14
CA THR A 528 -2.51 -5.28 18.13
C THR A 528 -3.51 -5.63 19.21
N VAL A 529 -3.73 -6.92 19.43
CA VAL A 529 -4.81 -7.43 20.27
C VAL A 529 -4.25 -8.15 21.50
N GLY A 530 -4.57 -7.63 22.68
CA GLY A 530 -4.34 -8.32 23.95
C GLY A 530 -5.52 -9.23 24.34
N ALA A 531 -5.39 -9.96 25.44
CA ALA A 531 -6.37 -10.95 25.86
C ALA A 531 -7.12 -10.55 27.13
N ALA A 532 -8.45 -10.67 27.08
CA ALA A 532 -9.35 -10.54 28.22
C ALA A 532 -9.82 -11.92 28.71
N ASN A 533 -10.07 -12.03 30.00
CA ASN A 533 -10.73 -13.14 30.65
C ASN A 533 -12.16 -12.73 30.97
N THR A 534 -13.12 -13.41 30.34
CA THR A 534 -14.54 -13.19 30.55
C THR A 534 -15.11 -13.99 31.72
N PHE A 535 -14.30 -14.83 32.36
CA PHE A 535 -14.73 -15.76 33.41
C PHE A 535 -15.89 -16.70 33.02
N GLY A 536 -16.20 -16.84 31.72
CA GLY A 536 -17.36 -17.60 31.24
C GLY A 536 -18.70 -16.90 31.49
N SER A 537 -18.67 -15.60 31.76
CA SER A 537 -19.84 -14.74 32.01
C SER A 537 -20.29 -14.06 30.70
N ASP A 538 -21.61 -13.92 30.53
CA ASP A 538 -22.19 -13.09 29.46
C ASP A 538 -22.13 -11.59 29.80
N GLY A 539 -22.05 -11.27 31.09
CA GLY A 539 -21.81 -9.93 31.58
C GLY A 539 -20.37 -9.51 31.29
N ARG A 540 -20.14 -8.21 31.16
CA ARG A 540 -18.81 -7.66 30.86
C ARG A 540 -18.22 -6.83 31.98
N ASN A 541 -18.95 -6.70 33.08
CA ASN A 541 -18.53 -5.89 34.21
C ASN A 541 -17.50 -6.60 35.11
N ASP A 542 -17.38 -7.93 34.98
CA ASP A 542 -16.38 -8.77 35.64
C ASP A 542 -15.17 -9.11 34.76
N ASP A 543 -15.18 -8.70 33.49
CA ASP A 543 -14.08 -8.93 32.55
C ASP A 543 -12.79 -8.24 32.99
N VAL A 544 -11.67 -8.95 32.85
CA VAL A 544 -10.34 -8.47 33.23
C VAL A 544 -9.29 -8.80 32.18
N VAL A 545 -8.22 -8.01 32.06
CA VAL A 545 -7.07 -8.37 31.21
C VAL A 545 -6.37 -9.60 31.78
N THR A 546 -6.04 -10.59 30.95
CA THR A 546 -5.39 -11.82 31.42
C THR A 546 -3.98 -11.55 31.96
N SER A 547 -3.54 -12.41 32.88
CA SER A 547 -2.18 -12.29 33.45
C SER A 547 -1.10 -12.45 32.38
N PHE A 548 -1.29 -13.38 31.44
CA PHE A 548 -0.33 -13.67 30.38
C PHE A 548 -0.31 -12.63 29.25
N SER A 549 -1.38 -11.84 29.02
CA SER A 549 -1.41 -10.89 27.91
C SER A 549 -0.22 -9.93 27.99
N SER A 550 0.58 -9.84 26.92
CA SER A 550 1.69 -8.89 26.85
C SER A 550 1.19 -7.46 26.98
N ARG A 551 2.02 -6.64 27.66
CA ARG A 551 1.72 -5.25 28.00
C ARG A 551 2.74 -4.32 27.36
N GLY A 552 2.29 -3.14 26.96
CA GLY A 552 3.12 -2.07 26.46
C GLY A 552 4.04 -1.46 27.54
N PRO A 553 4.73 -0.35 27.23
CA PRO A 553 4.89 0.17 25.89
C PRO A 553 5.72 -0.80 25.02
N THR A 554 5.89 -0.55 23.73
CA THR A 554 6.85 -1.33 22.93
C THR A 554 8.28 -1.06 23.44
N ARG A 555 9.11 -2.11 23.45
CA ARG A 555 10.53 -2.04 23.87
C ARG A 555 11.49 -2.52 22.78
N SER A 556 10.99 -2.64 21.55
CA SER A 556 11.85 -2.63 20.38
C SER A 556 12.68 -1.35 20.34
N TYR A 557 13.89 -1.45 19.79
CA TYR A 557 14.85 -0.35 19.84
C TYR A 557 15.79 -0.36 18.64
N TRP A 558 16.49 0.75 18.46
CA TRP A 558 17.64 0.86 17.57
C TRP A 558 18.82 1.47 18.34
N LYS A 559 20.04 1.27 17.84
CA LYS A 559 21.25 1.89 18.42
C LYS A 559 21.74 3.00 17.50
N ASP A 560 22.05 4.16 18.07
CA ASP A 560 22.71 5.23 17.31
C ASP A 560 24.21 4.94 17.11
N ARG A 561 24.90 5.85 16.40
CA ARG A 561 26.35 5.74 16.14
C ARG A 561 27.19 5.72 17.43
N ALA A 562 26.68 6.27 18.54
CA ALA A 562 27.34 6.25 19.84
C ALA A 562 27.04 4.96 20.64
N GLY A 563 26.23 4.03 20.09
CA GLY A 563 25.83 2.79 20.73
C GLY A 563 24.69 2.95 21.74
N VAL A 564 24.06 4.12 21.82
CA VAL A 564 22.96 4.39 22.75
C VAL A 564 21.67 3.77 22.21
N LYS A 565 20.95 3.06 23.08
CA LYS A 565 19.65 2.44 22.74
C LYS A 565 18.53 3.48 22.77
N HIS A 566 17.82 3.60 21.66
CA HIS A 566 16.60 4.40 21.52
C HIS A 566 15.40 3.45 21.41
N TYR A 567 14.59 3.39 22.47
CA TYR A 567 13.40 2.55 22.51
C TYR A 567 12.22 3.25 21.81
N ASP A 568 11.41 2.47 21.11
CA ASP A 568 10.25 2.99 20.40
C ASP A 568 9.17 3.50 21.35
N ASN A 569 8.97 2.87 22.52
CA ASN A 569 8.06 3.30 23.58
C ASN A 569 6.59 3.57 23.16
N LEU A 570 6.10 2.87 22.13
CA LEU A 570 4.73 3.04 21.65
C LEU A 570 3.69 2.43 22.61
N ILE A 571 2.51 3.04 22.70
CA ILE A 571 1.40 2.48 23.48
C ILE A 571 0.76 1.32 22.71
N LYS A 572 0.81 0.13 23.31
CA LYS A 572 0.21 -1.12 22.82
C LYS A 572 -0.24 -1.98 24.02
N PRO A 573 -1.19 -2.92 23.87
CA PRO A 573 -1.97 -3.23 22.65
C PRO A 573 -2.96 -2.11 22.28
N ASP A 574 -3.58 -2.19 21.10
CA ASP A 574 -4.58 -1.20 20.67
C ASP A 574 -5.92 -1.43 21.38
N LEU A 575 -6.30 -2.69 21.56
CA LEU A 575 -7.47 -3.13 22.32
C LEU A 575 -7.27 -4.56 22.84
N VAL A 576 -8.18 -5.04 23.67
CA VAL A 576 -8.25 -6.44 24.11
C VAL A 576 -9.51 -7.12 23.61
N ALA A 577 -9.48 -8.44 23.48
CA ALA A 577 -10.66 -9.25 23.17
C ALA A 577 -10.64 -10.56 23.97
N PRO A 578 -11.77 -11.25 24.13
CA PRO A 578 -11.83 -12.53 24.83
C PRO A 578 -10.76 -13.50 24.34
N GLY A 579 -9.93 -14.01 25.25
CA GLY A 579 -8.77 -14.83 24.89
C GLY A 579 -8.40 -15.84 25.96
N ASN A 580 -9.23 -16.03 26.98
CA ASN A 580 -9.00 -16.99 28.04
C ASN A 580 -10.01 -18.12 27.94
N LYS A 581 -9.52 -19.36 27.86
CA LYS A 581 -10.35 -20.58 27.89
C LYS A 581 -11.44 -20.62 26.84
N ILE A 582 -11.17 -20.08 25.66
CA ILE A 582 -12.15 -20.07 24.57
C ILE A 582 -12.19 -21.45 23.94
N ILE A 583 -13.40 -21.91 23.61
CA ILE A 583 -13.64 -23.20 22.97
C ILE A 583 -13.75 -23.00 21.45
N GLY A 584 -12.99 -23.77 20.69
CA GLY A 584 -12.92 -23.70 19.24
C GLY A 584 -12.73 -25.08 18.60
N ALA A 585 -12.77 -25.15 17.28
CA ALA A 585 -12.60 -26.40 16.56
C ALA A 585 -11.18 -26.95 16.71
N ALA A 586 -11.05 -28.25 16.96
CA ALA A 586 -9.76 -28.93 17.11
C ALA A 586 -9.44 -29.73 15.85
N SER A 587 -8.30 -29.55 15.20
CA SER A 587 -7.96 -30.42 14.05
C SER A 587 -7.82 -31.90 14.47
N PRO A 588 -8.10 -32.88 13.58
CA PRO A 588 -7.97 -34.28 13.92
C PRO A 588 -6.50 -34.67 14.20
N ASN A 589 -6.27 -35.43 15.30
CA ASN A 589 -4.95 -35.98 15.67
C ASN A 589 -3.83 -34.93 15.75
N ASN A 590 -4.09 -33.81 16.41
CA ASN A 590 -3.13 -32.71 16.47
C ASN A 590 -2.13 -32.82 17.63
N GLU A 591 -0.97 -32.19 17.46
CA GLU A 591 0.14 -32.18 18.41
C GLU A 591 -0.27 -31.55 19.75
N LEU A 592 -0.98 -30.42 19.74
CA LEU A 592 -1.44 -29.75 20.96
C LEU A 592 -2.27 -30.65 21.88
N LEU A 593 -3.23 -31.39 21.33
CA LEU A 593 -4.06 -32.34 22.08
C LEU A 593 -3.30 -33.62 22.45
N SER A 594 -2.30 -34.01 21.65
CA SER A 594 -1.46 -35.17 21.95
C SER A 594 -0.58 -34.91 23.16
N GLU A 595 -0.01 -33.71 23.25
CA GLU A 595 0.79 -33.25 24.37
C GLU A 595 -0.07 -32.85 25.58
N ASN A 596 -1.28 -32.32 25.34
CA ASN A 596 -2.16 -31.79 26.38
C ASN A 596 -3.60 -32.30 26.24
N PRO A 597 -3.89 -33.57 26.61
CA PRO A 597 -5.19 -34.18 26.42
C PRO A 597 -6.36 -33.45 27.11
N ASP A 598 -6.10 -32.71 28.20
CA ASP A 598 -7.13 -31.99 28.96
C ASP A 598 -7.65 -30.74 28.24
N LEU A 599 -6.98 -30.30 27.16
CA LEU A 599 -7.51 -29.25 26.30
C LEU A 599 -8.68 -29.73 25.45
N CYS A 600 -8.85 -31.04 25.29
CA CYS A 600 -9.94 -31.63 24.51
C CYS A 600 -11.29 -31.45 25.23
N VAL A 601 -12.23 -30.77 24.58
CA VAL A 601 -13.61 -30.60 25.08
C VAL A 601 -14.51 -31.69 24.51
N ASP A 602 -14.46 -31.93 23.19
CA ASP A 602 -15.17 -33.03 22.53
C ASP A 602 -14.18 -33.94 21.78
N LYS A 603 -14.14 -35.22 22.17
CA LYS A 603 -13.28 -36.27 21.60
C LYS A 603 -13.67 -36.69 20.18
N ASN A 604 -14.74 -36.13 19.59
CA ASN A 604 -15.17 -36.38 18.21
C ASN A 604 -14.24 -35.78 17.12
N THR A 605 -12.96 -35.56 17.42
CA THR A 605 -11.95 -35.01 16.50
C THR A 605 -11.81 -35.86 15.23
N ALA A 606 -11.85 -37.18 15.35
CA ALA A 606 -11.80 -38.12 14.22
C ALA A 606 -12.93 -37.94 13.19
N ASN A 607 -14.08 -37.41 13.62
CA ASN A 607 -15.26 -37.17 12.76
C ASN A 607 -15.34 -35.73 12.20
N GLY A 608 -14.30 -34.92 12.44
CA GLY A 608 -14.26 -33.52 12.03
C GLY A 608 -15.25 -32.64 12.79
N LYS A 609 -15.54 -33.00 14.06
CA LYS A 609 -16.47 -32.29 14.95
C LYS A 609 -15.90 -32.01 16.35
N GLY A 610 -14.66 -32.41 16.61
CA GLY A 610 -14.05 -32.22 17.92
C GLY A 610 -13.73 -30.76 18.19
N ASN A 611 -13.78 -30.39 19.46
CA ASN A 611 -13.46 -29.05 19.95
C ASN A 611 -12.37 -29.13 21.01
N MET A 612 -11.57 -28.07 21.11
CA MET A 612 -10.58 -27.89 22.16
C MET A 612 -10.68 -26.51 22.77
N ARG A 613 -10.02 -26.31 23.90
CA ARG A 613 -9.98 -25.06 24.65
C ARG A 613 -8.57 -24.50 24.63
N LEU A 614 -8.42 -23.23 24.30
CA LEU A 614 -7.12 -22.53 24.35
C LEU A 614 -7.23 -21.17 25.05
N SER A 615 -6.10 -20.71 25.56
CA SER A 615 -5.90 -19.35 26.04
C SER A 615 -4.75 -18.70 25.26
N GLY A 616 -4.79 -17.39 25.06
CA GLY A 616 -3.71 -16.66 24.40
C GLY A 616 -4.19 -15.41 23.68
N THR A 617 -3.27 -14.49 23.44
CA THR A 617 -3.53 -13.36 22.52
C THR A 617 -3.73 -13.85 21.07
N SER A 618 -3.21 -15.03 20.73
CA SER A 618 -3.51 -15.79 19.51
C SER A 618 -4.98 -16.17 19.34
N VAL A 619 -5.73 -16.24 20.44
CA VAL A 619 -7.16 -16.54 20.49
C VAL A 619 -7.99 -15.27 20.36
N SER A 620 -7.52 -14.17 20.95
CA SER A 620 -8.16 -12.85 20.86
C SER A 620 -8.05 -12.21 19.48
N ALA A 621 -6.89 -12.31 18.83
CA ALA A 621 -6.64 -11.75 17.49
C ALA A 621 -7.67 -12.18 16.43
N PRO A 622 -8.03 -13.46 16.27
CA PRO A 622 -9.00 -13.87 15.25
C PRO A 622 -10.43 -13.39 15.54
N ILE A 623 -10.80 -13.16 16.80
CA ILE A 623 -12.10 -12.54 17.14
C ILE A 623 -12.17 -11.11 16.59
N VAL A 624 -11.09 -10.35 16.74
CA VAL A 624 -10.97 -9.01 16.15
C VAL A 624 -10.92 -9.11 14.62
N ALA A 625 -10.19 -10.05 14.03
CA ALA A 625 -10.14 -10.25 12.58
C ALA A 625 -11.52 -10.58 11.97
N GLY A 626 -12.32 -11.42 12.64
CA GLY A 626 -13.70 -11.68 12.26
C GLY A 626 -14.57 -10.42 12.38
N SER A 627 -14.40 -9.65 13.45
CA SER A 627 -15.12 -8.37 13.62
C SER A 627 -14.81 -7.40 12.49
N VAL A 628 -13.54 -7.29 12.09
CA VAL A 628 -13.10 -6.49 10.95
C VAL A 628 -13.80 -6.93 9.66
N ALA A 629 -13.94 -8.23 9.41
CA ALA A 629 -14.66 -8.73 8.22
C ALA A 629 -16.13 -8.29 8.22
N VAL A 630 -16.80 -8.31 9.38
CA VAL A 630 -18.17 -7.81 9.54
C VAL A 630 -18.26 -6.29 9.31
N LEU A 631 -17.28 -5.51 9.78
CA LEU A 631 -17.22 -4.06 9.52
C LEU A 631 -17.04 -3.75 8.03
N LEU A 632 -16.20 -4.52 7.35
CA LEU A 632 -15.95 -4.39 5.91
C LEU A 632 -17.14 -4.81 5.05
N GLU A 633 -17.93 -5.78 5.50
CA GLU A 633 -19.22 -6.08 4.88
C GLU A 633 -20.21 -4.92 5.08
N ALA A 634 -20.27 -4.36 6.28
CA ALA A 634 -21.13 -3.21 6.59
C ALA A 634 -20.78 -1.97 5.76
N ASN A 635 -19.48 -1.73 5.54
CA ASN A 635 -18.98 -0.62 4.74
C ASN A 635 -17.66 -1.00 4.03
N PRO A 636 -17.71 -1.40 2.74
CA PRO A 636 -16.53 -1.84 2.00
C PRO A 636 -15.46 -0.76 1.77
N ARG A 637 -15.83 0.53 1.94
CA ARG A 637 -14.98 1.71 1.70
C ARG A 637 -14.12 2.09 2.90
N LEU A 638 -14.27 1.43 4.04
CA LEU A 638 -13.44 1.70 5.21
C LEU A 638 -11.97 1.38 4.91
N THR A 639 -11.09 2.32 5.28
CA THR A 639 -9.64 2.10 5.32
C THR A 639 -9.27 1.32 6.58
N PRO A 640 -8.07 0.69 6.62
CA PRO A 640 -7.59 0.05 7.85
C PRO A 640 -7.52 1.00 9.05
N ASN A 641 -7.11 2.25 8.83
CA ASN A 641 -7.06 3.25 9.90
C ASN A 641 -8.45 3.62 10.43
N MET A 642 -9.46 3.73 9.56
CA MET A 642 -10.85 3.93 10.00
C MET A 642 -11.34 2.74 10.82
N ILE A 643 -11.01 1.51 10.42
CA ILE A 643 -11.40 0.29 11.14
C ILE A 643 -10.73 0.26 12.51
N LYS A 644 -9.42 0.48 12.58
CA LYS A 644 -8.67 0.59 13.83
C LYS A 644 -9.28 1.65 14.75
N MET A 645 -9.61 2.82 14.19
CA MET A 645 -10.29 3.90 14.91
C MET A 645 -11.65 3.45 15.47
N ILE A 646 -12.52 2.86 14.64
CA ILE A 646 -13.86 2.43 15.04
C ILE A 646 -13.80 1.42 16.18
N LEU A 647 -12.88 0.45 16.08
CA LEU A 647 -12.70 -0.58 17.10
C LEU A 647 -12.23 0.01 18.44
N MET A 648 -11.25 0.92 18.42
CA MET A 648 -10.76 1.58 19.63
C MET A 648 -11.82 2.50 20.24
N TYR A 649 -12.46 3.35 19.43
CA TYR A 649 -13.43 4.35 19.88
C TYR A 649 -14.66 3.74 20.55
N THR A 650 -15.08 2.56 20.10
CA THR A 650 -16.30 1.88 20.57
C THR A 650 -16.04 0.87 21.69
N ALA A 651 -14.77 0.58 21.99
CA ALA A 651 -14.35 -0.40 22.99
C ALA A 651 -14.90 -0.09 24.40
N GLN A 652 -15.03 -1.13 25.23
CA GLN A 652 -15.41 -1.01 26.63
C GLN A 652 -14.15 -0.89 27.51
N SER A 653 -14.02 0.19 28.27
CA SER A 653 -12.94 0.27 29.26
C SER A 653 -13.18 -0.74 30.39
N LEU A 654 -12.17 -1.55 30.70
CA LEU A 654 -12.13 -2.50 31.80
C LEU A 654 -11.62 -1.81 33.06
N ASN A 655 -12.29 -2.07 34.18
CA ASN A 655 -11.95 -1.45 35.46
C ASN A 655 -10.62 -1.98 36.01
N GLY A 656 -9.75 -1.07 36.46
CA GLY A 656 -8.47 -1.42 37.11
C GLY A 656 -7.30 -1.67 36.16
N PHE A 657 -7.47 -1.45 34.85
CA PHE A 657 -6.41 -1.61 33.85
C PHE A 657 -6.04 -0.27 33.21
N ASN A 658 -4.75 -0.07 32.93
CA ASN A 658 -4.28 1.12 32.21
C ASN A 658 -4.15 0.85 30.70
N MET A 659 -3.87 1.91 29.92
CA MET A 659 -3.78 1.83 28.45
C MET A 659 -2.67 0.89 27.95
N LEU A 660 -1.59 0.68 28.71
CA LEU A 660 -0.52 -0.26 28.34
C LEU A 660 -0.95 -1.72 28.51
N GLU A 661 -2.11 -1.97 29.11
CA GLU A 661 -2.65 -3.32 29.35
C GLU A 661 -3.86 -3.61 28.47
N GLN A 662 -4.83 -2.69 28.47
CA GLN A 662 -6.10 -2.89 27.76
C GLN A 662 -6.20 -2.11 26.43
N GLY A 663 -5.22 -1.25 26.14
CA GLY A 663 -5.35 -0.30 25.05
C GLY A 663 -6.53 0.64 25.26
N ALA A 664 -7.38 0.77 24.23
CA ALA A 664 -8.64 1.52 24.31
C ALA A 664 -9.75 0.80 25.11
N GLY A 665 -9.56 -0.49 25.42
CA GLY A 665 -10.54 -1.32 26.13
C GLY A 665 -10.82 -2.63 25.41
N GLU A 666 -11.85 -3.33 25.85
CA GLU A 666 -12.27 -4.60 25.29
C GLU A 666 -13.27 -4.42 24.13
N LEU A 667 -13.03 -5.17 23.04
CA LEU A 667 -13.79 -5.19 21.80
C LEU A 667 -15.32 -5.08 21.98
N ASN A 668 -15.93 -4.20 21.20
CA ASN A 668 -17.38 -4.01 21.14
C ASN A 668 -17.88 -4.06 19.70
N VAL A 669 -18.33 -5.24 19.25
CA VAL A 669 -18.72 -5.44 17.84
C VAL A 669 -20.01 -4.69 17.48
N GLU A 670 -20.99 -4.59 18.40
CA GLU A 670 -22.24 -3.85 18.15
C GLU A 670 -21.97 -2.38 17.87
N GLY A 671 -21.24 -1.73 18.78
CA GLY A 671 -20.92 -0.31 18.65
C GLY A 671 -20.08 -0.04 17.40
N ALA A 672 -19.10 -0.92 17.12
CA ALA A 672 -18.26 -0.83 15.94
C ALA A 672 -19.07 -0.90 14.64
N VAL A 673 -19.99 -1.87 14.50
CA VAL A 673 -20.84 -2.01 13.31
C VAL A 673 -21.78 -0.81 13.16
N ARG A 674 -22.37 -0.33 14.26
CA ARG A 674 -23.23 0.84 14.25
C ARG A 674 -22.49 2.08 13.76
N LEU A 675 -21.25 2.29 14.21
CA LEU A 675 -20.42 3.41 13.75
C LEU A 675 -19.97 3.22 12.29
N ALA A 676 -19.53 2.02 11.90
CA ALA A 676 -19.10 1.71 10.54
C ALA A 676 -20.16 2.01 9.47
N LYS A 677 -21.43 1.71 9.75
CA LYS A 677 -22.57 2.01 8.87
C LYS A 677 -22.81 3.52 8.70
N LEU A 678 -22.39 4.33 9.66
CA LEU A 678 -22.57 5.79 9.64
C LEU A 678 -21.39 6.49 8.95
N VAL A 679 -20.21 5.87 8.86
CA VAL A 679 -19.11 6.42 8.08
C VAL A 679 -19.52 6.50 6.63
N ARG A 680 -19.39 7.68 6.03
CA ARG A 680 -19.81 7.93 4.66
C ARG A 680 -18.98 7.12 3.65
N ALA A 681 -19.60 6.67 2.56
CA ALA A 681 -18.91 5.88 1.54
C ALA A 681 -18.19 6.73 0.48
N ASP A 682 -18.50 8.01 0.40
CA ASP A 682 -18.04 8.98 -0.61
C ASP A 682 -16.91 9.89 -0.09
N LEU A 683 -16.22 9.46 0.98
CA LEU A 683 -15.20 10.24 1.70
C LEU A 683 -14.09 10.80 0.80
N LEU A 684 -13.65 10.04 -0.21
CA LEU A 684 -12.60 10.45 -1.16
C LEU A 684 -13.08 11.52 -2.17
N SER A 685 -14.39 11.63 -2.39
CA SER A 685 -15.01 12.64 -3.26
C SER A 685 -15.69 13.76 -2.46
N ALA A 686 -15.59 13.72 -1.14
CA ALA A 686 -16.19 14.69 -0.24
C ALA A 686 -15.49 16.05 -0.34
N LYS A 687 -16.25 17.13 -0.15
CA LYS A 687 -15.65 18.46 0.03
C LYS A 687 -14.77 18.46 1.28
N VAL A 688 -13.63 19.15 1.21
CA VAL A 688 -12.78 19.42 2.38
C VAL A 688 -13.64 20.07 3.48
N GLY A 689 -13.53 19.57 4.71
CA GLY A 689 -14.33 20.01 5.86
C GLY A 689 -15.70 19.34 6.02
N ALA A 690 -16.11 18.46 5.11
CA ALA A 690 -17.35 17.70 5.28
C ALA A 690 -17.20 16.62 6.37
N PRO A 691 -18.27 16.31 7.14
CA PRO A 691 -18.17 15.39 8.27
C PRO A 691 -17.82 13.96 7.83
N LEU A 692 -17.17 13.21 8.73
CA LEU A 692 -16.85 11.80 8.54
C LEU A 692 -18.13 10.93 8.51
N LEU A 693 -19.13 11.29 9.30
CA LEU A 693 -20.40 10.56 9.37
C LEU A 693 -21.43 11.15 8.41
N ALA A 694 -22.20 10.28 7.75
CA ALA A 694 -23.32 10.66 6.90
C ALA A 694 -24.58 11.05 7.70
N GLY A 695 -24.61 10.79 9.01
CA GLY A 695 -25.73 11.06 9.90
C GLY A 695 -25.29 11.58 11.27
N ALA A 696 -26.25 11.69 12.19
CA ALA A 696 -25.96 12.12 13.56
C ALA A 696 -25.04 11.12 14.29
N THR A 697 -24.19 11.65 15.17
CA THR A 697 -23.32 10.85 16.03
C THR A 697 -24.15 9.85 16.84
N PRO A 698 -23.80 8.54 16.83
CA PRO A 698 -24.55 7.55 17.58
C PRO A 698 -24.37 7.79 19.09
N THR A 699 -25.37 7.40 19.89
CA THR A 699 -25.22 7.36 21.35
C THR A 699 -24.08 6.39 21.70
N ALA A 700 -23.06 6.90 22.37
CA ALA A 700 -21.81 6.20 22.70
C ALA A 700 -21.97 5.21 23.87
N GLN A 701 -22.98 4.35 23.79
CA GLN A 701 -23.30 3.31 24.76
C GLN A 701 -23.77 2.06 24.04
N THR A 702 -23.45 0.91 24.61
CA THR A 702 -23.90 -0.40 24.13
C THR A 702 -24.46 -1.19 25.31
N THR A 703 -25.51 -1.98 25.06
CA THR A 703 -26.07 -2.92 26.05
C THR A 703 -25.83 -4.35 25.57
N ILE A 704 -25.05 -5.12 26.33
CA ILE A 704 -24.79 -6.56 26.09
C ILE A 704 -25.24 -7.31 27.35
N ALA A 705 -25.99 -8.41 27.17
CA ALA A 705 -26.49 -9.25 28.27
C ALA A 705 -27.21 -8.46 29.40
N GLY A 706 -27.94 -7.40 29.05
CA GLY A 706 -28.65 -6.54 30.02
C GLY A 706 -27.77 -5.55 30.78
N GLN A 707 -26.46 -5.51 30.50
CA GLN A 707 -25.51 -4.55 31.05
C GLN A 707 -25.19 -3.45 30.04
N THR A 708 -25.36 -2.20 30.45
CA THR A 708 -25.03 -1.04 29.61
C THR A 708 -23.69 -0.46 30.03
N PHE A 709 -22.81 -0.26 29.06
CA PHE A 709 -21.53 0.43 29.27
C PHE A 709 -21.37 1.57 28.25
N THR A 710 -20.58 2.58 28.66
CA THR A 710 -20.20 3.69 27.79
C THR A 710 -18.96 3.30 26.99
N TRP A 711 -18.91 3.72 25.73
CA TRP A 711 -17.74 3.53 24.87
C TRP A 711 -16.54 4.31 25.41
N SER A 712 -15.32 3.85 25.13
CA SER A 712 -14.07 4.52 25.49
C SER A 712 -13.98 5.93 24.90
N GLN A 713 -14.58 6.14 23.72
CA GLN A 713 -14.58 7.39 22.96
C GLN A 713 -13.18 7.97 22.75
N GLY A 714 -12.18 7.10 22.64
CA GLY A 714 -10.82 7.55 22.42
C GLY A 714 -9.96 6.60 21.62
N LEU A 715 -8.79 7.10 21.27
CA LEU A 715 -7.86 6.54 20.30
C LEU A 715 -6.45 6.63 20.84
N LEU A 716 -5.70 5.56 20.62
CA LEU A 716 -4.28 5.53 20.86
C LEU A 716 -3.55 6.15 19.67
N PHE A 717 -2.74 7.14 19.98
CA PHE A 717 -1.64 7.60 19.14
C PHE A 717 -0.36 6.93 19.64
N ASP A 718 0.65 6.81 18.78
CA ASP A 718 1.95 6.21 19.10
C ASP A 718 2.41 6.44 20.55
N HIS A 719 2.45 7.69 21.02
CA HIS A 719 2.83 8.02 22.40
C HIS A 719 1.73 8.74 23.20
N GLY A 720 0.49 8.77 22.70
CA GLY A 720 -0.56 9.64 23.23
C GLY A 720 -1.96 9.04 23.20
N TRP A 721 -2.90 9.76 23.80
CA TRP A 721 -4.31 9.40 23.80
C TRP A 721 -5.16 10.59 23.38
N GLY A 722 -6.05 10.37 22.42
CA GLY A 722 -7.09 11.31 22.04
C GLY A 722 -8.44 10.84 22.55
N SER A 723 -9.31 11.75 22.96
CA SER A 723 -10.71 11.42 23.25
C SER A 723 -11.64 12.52 22.77
N GLY A 724 -12.90 12.16 22.54
CA GLY A 724 -13.97 13.10 22.18
C GLY A 724 -14.66 12.76 20.86
N SER A 725 -15.86 13.30 20.67
CA SER A 725 -16.68 13.05 19.48
C SER A 725 -16.04 13.55 18.18
N GLU A 726 -15.16 14.55 18.27
CA GLU A 726 -14.53 15.14 17.09
C GLU A 726 -13.67 14.16 16.31
N LEU A 727 -13.12 13.16 17.00
CA LEU A 727 -12.39 12.03 16.42
C LEU A 727 -13.23 11.30 15.35
N ILE A 728 -14.55 11.21 15.54
CA ILE A 728 -15.44 10.53 14.61
C ILE A 728 -16.28 11.47 13.75
N THR A 729 -16.20 12.79 13.94
CA THR A 729 -16.99 13.77 13.16
C THR A 729 -16.17 14.65 12.24
N LYS A 730 -14.95 15.09 12.63
CA LYS A 730 -14.18 16.13 11.92
C LYS A 730 -12.87 15.66 11.29
N TYR A 731 -12.25 14.61 11.81
CA TYR A 731 -10.88 14.25 11.42
C TYR A 731 -10.82 13.16 10.35
N GLN A 732 -11.46 13.37 9.19
CA GLN A 732 -11.43 12.34 8.14
C GLN A 732 -10.04 12.07 7.53
N ALA A 733 -9.21 13.12 7.39
CA ALA A 733 -7.94 13.02 6.66
C ALA A 733 -6.92 12.12 7.36
N ILE A 734 -6.93 12.08 8.70
CA ILE A 734 -5.99 11.29 9.49
C ILE A 734 -6.22 9.78 9.37
N TYR A 735 -7.38 9.36 8.85
CA TYR A 735 -7.72 7.95 8.67
C TYR A 735 -7.57 7.49 7.21
N GLY A 736 -6.91 8.27 6.35
CA GLY A 736 -6.60 7.87 4.97
C GLY A 736 -5.65 6.67 4.88
N LEU A 737 -5.55 6.07 3.69
CA LEU A 737 -4.50 5.07 3.39
C LEU A 737 -3.12 5.75 3.34
N GLY A 738 -2.07 5.06 3.77
CA GLY A 738 -0.72 5.61 3.80
C GLY A 738 -0.47 6.62 4.94
N VAL A 739 -1.49 6.95 5.72
CA VAL A 739 -1.35 7.82 6.90
C VAL A 739 -1.10 6.94 8.10
N LEU A 740 0.05 7.08 8.74
CA LEU A 740 0.32 6.41 10.01
C LEU A 740 -0.17 7.31 11.15
N ILE A 741 -0.99 6.77 12.06
CA ILE A 741 -1.52 7.49 13.24
C ILE A 741 -0.40 7.63 14.28
N CYS A 742 0.67 8.34 13.92
CA CYS A 742 1.82 8.67 14.77
C CYS A 742 1.72 10.10 15.29
N ASP A 743 2.64 10.44 16.19
CA ASP A 743 2.80 11.78 16.73
C ASP A 743 2.85 12.88 15.65
N GLY A 744 1.73 13.62 15.55
CA GLY A 744 1.73 15.02 15.15
C GLY A 744 1.05 15.36 13.82
N VAL A 745 -0.28 15.45 13.82
CA VAL A 745 -0.98 16.48 13.03
C VAL A 745 -1.86 17.28 14.00
N LEU A 746 -1.47 18.53 14.27
CA LEU A 746 -2.27 19.46 15.06
C LEU A 746 -3.09 20.32 14.09
N ILE A 747 -4.36 19.96 13.89
CA ILE A 747 -5.32 20.78 13.15
C ILE A 747 -6.15 21.54 14.18
N THR A 748 -6.02 22.87 14.21
CA THR A 748 -6.83 23.71 15.11
C THR A 748 -7.55 24.78 14.32
N ASP A 749 -8.85 24.91 14.55
CA ASP A 749 -9.64 26.02 14.07
C ASP A 749 -9.54 27.17 15.11
N GLY A 750 -8.40 27.86 15.21
CA GLY A 750 -8.24 29.01 16.14
C GLY A 750 -6.83 29.29 16.69
N VAL A 751 -6.77 30.20 17.70
CA VAL A 751 -5.52 30.69 18.32
C VAL A 751 -4.89 29.65 19.24
N LEU A 752 -3.62 29.34 18.99
CA LEU A 752 -2.83 28.43 19.82
C LEU A 752 -2.11 29.19 20.95
N ILE A 753 -2.49 28.97 22.20
CA ILE A 753 -1.69 29.39 23.37
C ILE A 753 -1.04 28.13 23.93
N GLY A 754 0.30 28.12 23.99
CA GLY A 754 1.04 27.02 24.59
C GLY A 754 2.27 27.53 25.33
N ASP A 755 2.39 27.09 26.56
CA ASP A 755 3.45 27.38 27.50
C ASP A 755 4.57 26.32 27.42
N ALA A 756 5.81 26.82 27.53
CA ALA A 756 7.08 26.09 27.63
C ALA A 756 7.44 25.10 26.49
N THR A 757 8.34 25.55 25.60
CA THR A 757 9.16 24.75 24.66
C THR A 757 8.41 23.66 23.89
N LYS A 758 7.86 24.02 22.73
CA LYS A 758 7.38 23.04 21.75
C LYS A 758 8.50 22.65 20.79
N LEU A 759 8.99 21.42 20.89
CA LEU A 759 9.74 20.75 19.83
C LEU A 759 8.78 19.80 19.11
N THR A 760 8.27 20.24 17.96
CA THR A 760 7.47 19.41 17.06
C THR A 760 8.38 18.80 15.98
N ARG A 761 8.21 17.52 15.63
CA ARG A 761 8.91 16.86 14.51
C ARG A 761 8.06 16.86 13.23
N GLY A 762 7.31 17.94 12.99
CA GLY A 762 6.39 18.12 11.86
C GLY A 762 6.23 19.59 11.44
N VAL A 763 5.48 19.87 10.37
CA VAL A 763 5.21 21.22 9.83
C VAL A 763 4.12 21.93 10.64
N LEU A 764 4.33 23.21 10.94
CA LEU A 764 3.40 24.07 11.71
C LEU A 764 2.65 24.99 10.74
N ILE A 765 1.32 24.95 10.71
CA ILE A 765 0.49 25.86 9.91
C ILE A 765 -0.59 26.45 10.83
N SER A 766 -0.71 27.79 10.84
CA SER A 766 -1.64 28.54 11.68
C SER A 766 -2.20 29.72 10.90
N ASP A 767 -3.51 29.95 11.00
CA ASP A 767 -4.19 31.09 10.42
C ASP A 767 -4.35 32.17 11.52
N SER A 768 -3.29 32.94 11.84
CA SER A 768 -3.34 34.38 12.26
C SER A 768 -2.18 34.84 13.17
N ILE A 769 -1.91 34.22 14.34
CA ILE A 769 -0.94 34.75 15.33
C ILE A 769 -0.15 33.62 16.00
N LEU A 770 1.17 33.76 16.09
CA LEU A 770 2.10 32.82 16.73
C LEU A 770 2.81 33.51 17.90
N ARG A 771 2.73 32.93 19.12
CA ARG A 771 3.41 33.44 20.31
C ARG A 771 4.29 32.33 20.90
N SER A 772 5.60 32.58 20.99
CA SER A 772 6.63 31.61 21.39
C SER A 772 7.66 32.25 22.31
N ASN A 773 8.24 31.46 23.22
CA ASN A 773 9.35 31.88 24.07
C ASN A 773 10.62 31.17 23.56
N GLY A 774 11.36 31.80 22.64
CA GLY A 774 12.55 31.25 21.96
C GLY A 774 12.83 31.83 20.56
N ILE A 775 13.86 31.33 19.86
CA ILE A 775 14.21 31.76 18.49
C ILE A 775 13.08 31.41 17.51
N THR A 776 12.55 32.41 16.81
CA THR A 776 11.37 32.30 15.95
C THR A 776 11.65 32.91 14.57
N MET A 777 11.24 32.24 13.48
CA MET A 777 11.29 32.76 12.11
C MET A 777 9.92 32.56 11.45
N SER A 778 9.32 33.63 10.93
CA SER A 778 7.99 33.63 10.29
C SER A 778 7.81 34.88 9.41
N ASP A 779 6.99 34.79 8.36
CA ASP A 779 6.55 35.95 7.57
C ASP A 779 5.18 36.44 8.08
N GLY A 780 5.09 37.69 8.55
CA GLY A 780 3.88 38.28 9.15
C GLY A 780 4.10 39.05 10.46
N VAL A 781 3.04 39.24 11.26
CA VAL A 781 3.13 39.94 12.56
C VAL A 781 3.68 39.02 13.64
N LEU A 782 4.84 39.37 14.20
CA LEU A 782 5.63 38.52 15.08
C LEU A 782 5.80 39.17 16.46
N ILE A 783 5.46 38.43 17.53
CA ILE A 783 5.62 38.86 18.93
C ILE A 783 6.34 37.74 19.70
N GLY A 784 7.57 38.00 20.14
CA GLY A 784 8.40 37.02 20.87
C GLY A 784 9.50 37.66 21.72
N GLU A 785 10.04 36.91 22.68
CA GLU A 785 11.20 37.30 23.51
C GLU A 785 12.46 36.53 23.05
N GLY A 786 13.56 37.24 22.73
CA GLY A 786 14.82 36.66 22.24
C GLY A 786 15.29 37.20 20.87
N THR A 787 16.07 36.42 20.12
CA THR A 787 16.55 36.82 18.78
C THR A 787 15.47 36.61 17.72
N VAL A 788 15.11 37.68 17.00
CA VAL A 788 14.00 37.71 16.01
C VAL A 788 14.53 38.12 14.62
N MET A 789 14.18 37.34 13.59
CA MET A 789 14.42 37.63 12.17
C MET A 789 13.10 37.53 11.38
N ALA A 790 12.65 38.62 10.75
CA ALA A 790 11.36 38.69 10.03
C ALA A 790 11.30 39.82 8.98
N ASP A 791 10.34 39.75 8.06
CA ASP A 791 9.93 40.84 7.15
C ASP A 791 8.51 41.30 7.51
N GLY A 792 8.31 42.59 7.81
CA GLY A 792 7.02 43.18 8.22
C GLY A 792 7.04 44.01 9.52
N THR A 793 5.98 43.91 10.34
CA THR A 793 5.87 44.66 11.61
C THR A 793 6.29 43.80 12.80
N VAL A 794 7.35 44.20 13.51
CA VAL A 794 8.00 43.38 14.55
C VAL A 794 7.92 44.06 15.92
N MET A 795 7.49 43.32 16.95
CA MET A 795 7.55 43.72 18.37
C MET A 795 8.32 42.68 19.20
N ALA A 796 9.50 43.03 19.72
CA ALA A 796 10.40 42.08 20.41
C ALA A 796 11.35 42.75 21.41
N ASP A 797 11.91 41.97 22.35
CA ASP A 797 12.98 42.36 23.29
C ASP A 797 14.25 41.55 23.02
N GLY A 798 15.38 42.23 22.77
CA GLY A 798 16.70 41.65 22.51
C GLY A 798 17.42 42.14 21.24
N THR A 799 17.91 41.20 20.41
CA THR A 799 18.61 41.54 19.14
C THR A 799 17.69 41.26 17.95
N VAL A 800 17.39 42.29 17.16
CA VAL A 800 16.37 42.25 16.10
C VAL A 800 17.00 42.57 14.75
N MET A 801 16.76 41.71 13.75
CA MET A 801 17.11 41.96 12.34
C MET A 801 15.86 41.84 11.46
N ALA A 802 15.38 42.94 10.87
CA ALA A 802 14.11 42.92 10.11
C ALA A 802 13.99 44.03 9.06
N ASP A 803 13.24 43.82 7.98
CA ASP A 803 12.85 44.86 7.03
C ASP A 803 11.39 45.29 7.32
N GLY A 804 11.10 46.60 7.40
CA GLY A 804 9.75 47.13 7.70
C GLY A 804 9.64 48.03 8.95
N THR A 805 8.54 47.93 9.71
CA THR A 805 8.28 48.80 10.89
C THR A 805 8.60 48.04 12.17
N VAL A 806 9.60 48.50 12.92
CA VAL A 806 10.16 47.75 14.07
C VAL A 806 9.96 48.54 15.37
N MET A 807 9.39 47.87 16.40
CA MET A 807 9.30 48.36 17.78
C MET A 807 10.00 47.37 18.73
N ALA A 808 11.18 47.71 19.24
CA ALA A 808 11.96 46.78 20.07
C ALA A 808 12.90 47.48 21.06
N ASP A 809 13.25 46.81 22.17
CA ASP A 809 14.36 47.21 23.05
C ASP A 809 15.60 46.30 22.84
N GLY A 810 16.80 46.90 22.85
CA GLY A 810 18.07 46.21 22.58
C GLY A 810 18.78 46.61 21.28
N THR A 811 19.42 45.66 20.58
CA THR A 811 20.24 45.94 19.38
C THR A 811 19.44 45.67 18.10
N VAL A 812 19.21 46.69 17.29
CA VAL A 812 18.32 46.61 16.11
C VAL A 812 19.07 46.92 14.82
N MET A 813 18.98 46.03 13.83
CA MET A 813 19.45 46.20 12.45
C MET A 813 18.26 46.04 11.50
N ALA A 814 17.81 47.13 10.88
CA ALA A 814 16.60 47.10 10.06
C ALA A 814 16.62 48.08 8.89
N ASP A 815 15.97 47.73 7.78
CA ASP A 815 15.69 48.66 6.68
C ASP A 815 14.20 49.08 6.71
N GLY A 816 13.92 50.30 7.19
CA GLY A 816 12.55 50.81 7.38
C GLY A 816 12.37 51.76 8.58
N THR A 817 11.15 51.88 9.11
CA THR A 817 10.83 52.83 10.21
C THR A 817 11.04 52.17 11.56
N VAL A 818 11.98 52.67 12.37
CA VAL A 818 12.39 52.06 13.65
C VAL A 818 12.02 52.97 14.83
N MET A 819 11.35 52.41 15.84
CA MET A 819 11.16 52.99 17.18
C MET A 819 11.81 52.06 18.21
N ALA A 820 12.89 52.50 18.85
CA ALA A 820 13.66 51.65 19.77
C ALA A 820 14.39 52.44 20.88
N ASP A 821 14.66 51.74 21.97
CA ASP A 821 15.21 52.24 23.23
C ASP A 821 16.68 51.77 23.37
N GLY A 822 17.52 52.00 22.36
CA GLY A 822 18.86 51.37 22.32
C GLY A 822 19.74 51.79 21.15
N THR A 823 20.78 50.98 20.85
CA THR A 823 21.73 51.24 19.76
C THR A 823 21.13 50.81 18.42
N VAL A 824 20.89 51.77 17.52
CA VAL A 824 20.22 51.56 16.22
C VAL A 824 21.18 51.83 15.07
N MET A 825 21.27 50.92 14.10
CA MET A 825 21.84 51.17 12.77
C MET A 825 20.74 50.95 11.71
N ALA A 826 20.35 52.02 11.00
CA ALA A 826 19.27 52.00 10.00
C ALA A 826 19.55 52.97 8.85
N ASP A 827 19.07 52.64 7.64
CA ASP A 827 19.30 53.41 6.40
C ASP A 827 18.17 54.44 6.07
N SER A 828 17.05 54.48 6.82
CA SER A 828 16.00 55.51 6.63
C SER A 828 15.25 55.93 7.93
N ALA A 829 14.38 56.96 7.81
CA ALA A 829 14.00 57.96 8.82
C ALA A 829 13.81 57.53 10.30
N LEU A 830 14.59 58.16 11.19
CA LEU A 830 14.53 58.01 12.65
C LEU A 830 13.53 58.98 13.29
N ARG A 831 12.61 58.50 14.14
CA ARG A 831 11.84 59.33 15.08
C ARG A 831 12.12 58.87 16.51
N GLY A 832 13.12 59.47 17.14
CA GLY A 832 13.36 59.37 18.58
C GLY A 832 12.65 60.51 19.33
N GLU A 833 12.12 60.22 20.52
CA GLU A 833 11.68 61.27 21.43
C GLU A 833 12.90 62.07 21.93
N ASN A 834 12.85 63.38 21.68
CA ASN A 834 13.87 64.35 22.09
C ASN A 834 14.07 64.34 23.62
N THR A 835 15.30 64.10 24.05
CA THR A 835 15.86 64.89 25.16
C THR A 835 17.18 65.53 24.71
N SER A 836 17.16 66.87 24.69
CA SER A 836 18.27 67.83 24.51
C SER A 836 19.57 67.43 25.23
N CYS A 837 20.80 67.74 24.81
CA CYS A 837 21.34 68.93 24.14
C CYS A 837 22.86 68.77 23.88
N MET A 838 23.35 69.45 22.82
CA MET A 838 24.70 70.00 22.59
C MET A 838 25.89 69.02 22.58
N GLY A 839 26.80 69.00 21.61
CA GLY A 839 27.28 70.04 20.71
C GLY A 839 28.81 69.96 20.70
N LEU A 840 29.38 69.31 19.68
CA LEU A 840 30.37 69.85 18.74
C LEU A 840 31.57 70.58 19.38
N GLU A 841 32.70 69.88 19.51
CA GLU A 841 33.84 69.95 18.57
C GLU A 841 34.47 68.56 18.41
#